data_AF-A0A916DVP8-F1
#
_entry.id   AF-A0A916DVP8-F1
#
_cell.length_a   1.000
_cell.length_b   1.000
_cell.length_c   1.000
_cell.angle_alpha   90.00
_cell.angle_beta   90.00
_cell.angle_gamma   90.00
#
_symmetry.space_group_name_H-M   'P 1'
#
loop_
_entity.id
_entity.type
_entity.pdbx_description
1 polymer ?
#
loop_
_entity_poly.entity_id
_entity_poly.type
_entity_poly.pdbx_seq_one_letter_code
_entity_poly.pdbx_strand_id
1 'polypeptide(L)'
;MIRYLLFFLGLFFWGNSTVLVAQNHQCGISHSDATSIKNRMLDNRRQQMNLLSIFEDARGGGNTVYIPVQFHIVTKSDGTGGESVQHVLDNLCKLNTDFAFVGVEFYLYSPIRFVHQDLLYTNNQDGMASYFMGLYKESNVVNIFVGNEIVDTSGGVTLGYYSPSLDAIYAIKDAVDGSSLTLTHEAGHFFSLPHTFSGWEERNYNTVTANANGRTPTFLSNGDEVERIIRSGGGENCQIAGDGFCDTDPNYLFGYYGNRYNVGPFLCEHASAAIDPTGKLFRPDLIRPVTRFKMKEDNPAFTELLTTNAFTGSYFPTKTLLVVESSFTPTGGQPTSMWKDTIGDTDSTDYTLRTASNMIGPGNVKEGFISMGDYYLDLKITNGLNFQMNTVPAQYTVSAGGTYTTEMASLEIISTLPGTILNGLVITVEEQLKHRTLGVVSSETWTIPVTVPIPTGVTSLPIADLYKQKQTIAGCEFSIDIRAPYGNVTETTADNIMSYYSNDCKTSFSTEQGLAMKMDIASRGLATLYPAPSTIQITGQAAMIYPPMNAVTPNTVNFSWGAVSGATSYHLYVYEVDALGNPAFNGETYDFISTATNFSASLSPLTRYAWTITPLNDISFCDPTIRSTPVIFETEAVGVISLNNDLEMIKMYPNPTGKHQAVTLELRAKEQKEVQILVLNSLGQTVMPSQTLELQKGVNVQKLDTKVLGAGLYMVVIKTKEGTSSQKLMIEN
;
A
#
# COMPACT_ATOMS: atom_id res chain seq x y z
N MET A 1 -53.23 14.42 37.24
CA MET A 1 -53.57 13.04 36.83
C MET A 1 -52.93 12.83 35.46
N ILE A 2 -51.70 12.35 35.37
CA ILE A 2 -51.25 10.94 35.50
C ILE A 2 -51.74 10.07 34.34
N ARG A 3 -50.77 9.64 33.51
CA ARG A 3 -50.43 8.26 33.05
C ARG A 3 -49.31 8.43 32.01
N TYR A 4 -48.00 8.29 32.29
CA TYR A 4 -47.21 7.08 32.62
C TYR A 4 -47.62 5.88 31.74
N LEU A 5 -46.76 5.10 31.08
CA LEU A 5 -45.34 4.75 31.21
C LEU A 5 -45.04 3.88 29.95
N LEU A 6 -43.86 3.94 29.33
CA LEU A 6 -43.19 2.75 28.78
C LEU A 6 -41.73 3.08 28.49
N PHE A 7 -40.88 2.37 29.21
CA PHE A 7 -39.45 2.54 29.42
C PHE A 7 -38.70 1.49 28.59
N PHE A 8 -37.57 1.89 28.01
CA PHE A 8 -36.37 1.07 27.74
C PHE A 8 -36.49 -0.26 26.98
N LEU A 9 -36.07 -0.24 25.70
CA LEU A 9 -35.24 -1.28 25.09
C LEU A 9 -34.70 -0.78 23.75
N GLY A 10 -33.53 -0.13 23.80
CA GLY A 10 -32.75 0.31 22.64
C GLY A 10 -31.28 0.07 22.92
N LEU A 11 -30.89 -1.21 22.96
CA LEU A 11 -29.49 -1.62 23.02
C LEU A 11 -28.82 -1.22 21.70
N PHE A 12 -27.90 -0.26 21.81
CA PHE A 12 -26.92 0.11 20.80
C PHE A 12 -26.19 -1.13 20.27
N PHE A 13 -26.45 -1.49 19.02
CA PHE A 13 -25.52 -2.23 18.17
C PHE A 13 -25.42 -1.47 16.84
N TRP A 14 -24.64 -0.38 16.85
CA TRP A 14 -24.05 0.14 15.62
C TRP A 14 -22.83 -0.72 15.31
N GLY A 15 -23.08 -1.89 14.72
CA GLY A 15 -22.04 -2.60 13.97
C GLY A 15 -21.82 -1.85 12.67
N ASN A 16 -20.92 -0.88 12.66
CA ASN A 16 -20.34 -0.36 11.42
C ASN A 16 -19.61 -1.52 10.75
N SER A 17 -20.31 -2.23 9.86
CA SER A 17 -19.66 -3.11 8.90
C SER A 17 -19.11 -2.20 7.82
N THR A 18 -17.92 -1.63 8.05
CA THR A 18 -17.10 -1.12 6.96
C THR A 18 -16.70 -2.32 6.13
N VAL A 19 -17.46 -2.58 5.06
CA VAL A 19 -16.96 -3.39 3.95
C VAL A 19 -15.82 -2.57 3.36
N LEU A 20 -14.59 -2.87 3.79
CA LEU A 20 -13.38 -2.46 3.11
C LEU A 20 -13.42 -3.12 1.72
N VAL A 21 -13.96 -2.40 0.74
CA VAL A 21 -13.68 -2.72 -0.65
C VAL A 21 -12.23 -2.32 -0.85
N ALA A 22 -11.34 -3.32 -0.87
CA ALA A 22 -9.95 -3.10 -1.27
C ALA A 22 -9.96 -2.47 -2.66
N GLN A 23 -9.53 -1.21 -2.76
CA GLN A 23 -9.25 -0.62 -4.07
C GLN A 23 -8.05 -1.39 -4.64
N ASN A 24 -8.25 -2.01 -5.81
CA ASN A 24 -7.15 -2.64 -6.53
C ASN A 24 -6.22 -1.53 -7.04
N HIS A 25 -5.14 -1.30 -6.30
CA HIS A 25 -4.07 -0.38 -6.68
C HIS A 25 -3.33 -0.98 -7.86
N GLN A 26 -3.22 -0.26 -8.98
CA GLN A 26 -2.49 -0.74 -10.15
C GLN A 26 -1.00 -0.45 -10.00
N CYS A 27 -0.17 -1.29 -10.61
CA CYS A 27 1.29 -1.14 -10.59
C CYS A 27 1.67 0.16 -11.32
N GLY A 28 2.35 1.08 -10.63
CA GLY A 28 2.76 2.36 -11.20
C GLY A 28 3.92 2.26 -12.19
N ILE A 29 4.66 1.14 -12.20
CA ILE A 29 5.81 0.92 -13.07
C ILE A 29 5.64 -0.32 -13.95
N SER A 30 6.11 -0.25 -15.19
CA SER A 30 6.11 -1.39 -16.11
C SER A 30 7.17 -2.43 -15.72
N HIS A 31 7.00 -3.68 -16.19
CA HIS A 31 8.03 -4.71 -16.04
C HIS A 31 9.41 -4.28 -16.61
N SER A 32 9.43 -3.56 -17.74
CA SER A 32 10.67 -3.03 -18.32
C SER A 32 11.35 -1.99 -17.43
N ASP A 33 10.57 -1.10 -16.81
CA ASP A 33 11.11 -0.09 -15.90
C ASP A 33 11.62 -0.73 -14.61
N ALA A 34 10.85 -1.67 -14.05
CA ALA A 34 11.28 -2.47 -12.89
C ALA A 34 12.61 -3.19 -13.16
N THR A 35 12.76 -3.78 -14.36
CA THR A 35 14.01 -4.41 -14.80
C THR A 35 15.16 -3.40 -14.88
N SER A 36 14.91 -2.19 -15.41
CA SER A 36 15.93 -1.14 -15.46
C SER A 36 16.38 -0.68 -14.07
N ILE A 37 15.44 -0.52 -13.13
CA ILE A 37 15.70 -0.17 -11.74
C ILE A 37 16.58 -1.24 -11.08
N LYS A 38 16.19 -2.52 -11.20
CA LYS A 38 16.95 -3.64 -10.65
C LYS A 38 18.35 -3.76 -11.25
N ASN A 39 18.51 -3.58 -12.56
CA ASN A 39 19.81 -3.61 -13.21
C ASN A 39 20.74 -2.50 -12.69
N ARG A 40 20.24 -1.28 -12.48
CA ARG A 40 21.02 -0.20 -11.86
C ARG A 40 21.49 -0.57 -10.46
N MET A 41 20.60 -1.14 -9.64
CA MET A 41 20.95 -1.61 -8.30
C MET A 41 22.05 -2.69 -8.34
N LEU A 42 21.93 -3.68 -9.22
CA LEU A 42 22.93 -4.73 -9.38
C LEU A 42 24.27 -4.18 -9.86
N ASP A 43 24.27 -3.21 -10.78
CA ASP A 43 25.49 -2.58 -11.27
C ASP A 43 26.18 -1.73 -10.19
N ASN A 44 25.42 -1.01 -9.36
CA ASN A 44 25.95 -0.32 -8.19
C ASN A 44 26.56 -1.31 -7.18
N ARG A 45 25.92 -2.45 -6.96
CA ARG A 45 26.42 -3.52 -6.09
C ARG A 45 27.77 -4.07 -6.56
N ARG A 46 28.05 -4.12 -7.87
CA ARG A 46 29.38 -4.48 -8.40
C ARG A 46 30.49 -3.51 -7.96
N GLN A 47 30.14 -2.27 -7.62
CA GLN A 47 31.04 -1.21 -7.18
C GLN A 47 30.92 -0.88 -5.68
N GLN A 48 30.29 -1.78 -4.91
CA GLN A 48 29.90 -1.54 -3.52
C GLN A 48 30.99 -0.93 -2.63
N MET A 49 32.21 -1.47 -2.66
CA MET A 49 33.31 -0.95 -1.83
C MET A 49 33.61 0.53 -2.10
N ASN A 50 33.61 0.95 -3.38
CA ASN A 50 33.90 2.32 -3.76
C ASN A 50 32.73 3.27 -3.43
N LEU A 51 31.50 2.86 -3.79
CA LEU A 51 30.32 3.71 -3.60
C LEU A 51 29.98 3.91 -2.12
N LEU A 52 30.10 2.87 -1.29
CA LEU A 52 29.92 3.02 0.15
C LEU A 52 31.01 3.89 0.78
N SER A 53 32.27 3.81 0.32
CA SER A 53 33.32 4.74 0.78
C SER A 53 32.95 6.19 0.47
N ILE A 54 32.51 6.48 -0.76
CA ILE A 54 32.09 7.84 -1.16
C ILE A 54 30.94 8.33 -0.28
N PHE A 55 29.94 7.48 -0.01
CA PHE A 55 28.82 7.84 0.85
C PHE A 55 29.25 8.15 2.29
N GLU A 56 30.11 7.31 2.87
CA GLU A 56 30.58 7.50 4.25
C GLU A 56 31.55 8.70 4.36
N ASP A 57 32.37 8.97 3.34
CA ASP A 57 33.21 10.17 3.28
C ASP A 57 32.35 11.45 3.20
N ALA A 58 31.27 11.43 2.43
CA ALA A 58 30.33 12.54 2.31
C ALA A 58 29.62 12.87 3.63
N ARG A 59 29.40 11.89 4.51
CA ARG A 59 28.82 12.13 5.84
C ARG A 59 29.72 12.96 6.76
N GLY A 60 31.03 13.02 6.50
CA GLY A 60 31.95 14.01 7.08
C GLY A 60 31.92 14.17 8.62
N GLY A 61 31.64 13.09 9.38
CA GLY A 61 31.51 13.12 10.84
C GLY A 61 30.16 13.61 11.39
N GLY A 62 29.27 14.14 10.54
CA GLY A 62 27.91 14.61 10.90
C GLY A 62 26.81 13.55 10.80
N ASN A 63 27.15 12.32 10.38
CA ASN A 63 26.24 11.17 10.22
C ASN A 63 25.08 11.30 9.21
N THR A 64 24.99 12.39 8.45
CA THR A 64 23.87 12.64 7.53
C THR A 64 24.37 13.08 6.15
N VAL A 65 23.79 12.51 5.09
CA VAL A 65 23.90 12.99 3.71
C VAL A 65 22.66 13.79 3.35
N TYR A 66 22.84 14.99 2.81
CA TYR A 66 21.74 15.86 2.44
C TYR A 66 21.34 15.69 0.98
N ILE A 67 20.05 15.45 0.72
CA ILE A 67 19.54 15.16 -0.62
C ILE A 67 18.58 16.27 -1.08
N PRO A 68 18.89 16.98 -2.18
CA PRO A 68 18.03 18.03 -2.69
C PRO A 68 16.77 17.48 -3.33
N VAL A 69 15.62 18.03 -2.93
CA VAL A 69 14.31 17.74 -3.51
C VAL A 69 13.74 18.99 -4.15
N GLN A 70 13.27 18.87 -5.39
CA GLN A 70 12.46 19.88 -6.05
C GLN A 70 11.03 19.37 -6.20
N PHE A 71 10.10 20.01 -5.49
CA PHE A 71 8.68 19.77 -5.68
C PHE A 71 8.08 20.67 -6.77
N HIS A 72 7.18 20.07 -7.54
CA HIS A 72 6.38 20.72 -8.57
C HIS A 72 4.90 20.41 -8.31
N ILE A 73 4.16 21.38 -7.78
CA ILE A 73 2.69 21.28 -7.67
C ILE A 73 2.11 21.60 -9.04
N VAL A 74 1.45 20.63 -9.64
CA VAL A 74 0.81 20.78 -10.94
C VAL A 74 -0.63 21.23 -10.72
N THR A 75 -1.01 22.31 -11.39
CA THR A 75 -2.38 22.82 -11.43
C THR A 75 -2.91 22.76 -12.86
N LYS A 76 -4.20 23.05 -13.03
CA LYS A 76 -4.76 23.35 -14.35
C LYS A 76 -4.13 24.59 -14.96
N SER A 77 -4.27 24.76 -16.26
CA SER A 77 -3.71 25.91 -17.00
C SER A 77 -4.32 27.26 -16.57
N ASP A 78 -5.49 27.25 -15.94
CA ASP A 78 -6.13 28.44 -15.35
C ASP A 78 -5.64 28.76 -13.93
N GLY A 79 -4.70 27.97 -13.40
CA GLY A 79 -4.15 28.11 -12.05
C GLY A 79 -4.97 27.45 -10.95
N THR A 80 -6.11 26.83 -11.26
CA THR A 80 -6.97 26.16 -10.27
C THR A 80 -6.55 24.71 -10.02
N GLY A 81 -6.97 24.17 -8.87
CA GLY A 81 -6.56 22.84 -8.41
C GLY A 81 -5.12 22.83 -7.87
N GLY A 82 -4.54 21.63 -7.82
CA GLY A 82 -3.23 21.39 -7.21
C GLY A 82 -3.35 20.86 -5.79
N GLU A 83 -2.27 20.29 -5.29
CA GLU A 83 -2.17 19.83 -3.90
C GLU A 83 -1.79 21.01 -2.98
N SER A 84 -2.14 20.91 -1.70
CA SER A 84 -1.73 21.90 -0.70
C SER A 84 -0.21 21.87 -0.51
N VAL A 85 0.37 23.07 -0.41
CA VAL A 85 1.77 23.23 0.01
C VAL A 85 2.01 22.57 1.35
N GLN A 86 1.07 22.64 2.30
CA GLN A 86 1.29 22.05 3.60
C GLN A 86 1.42 20.53 3.52
N HIS A 87 0.56 19.85 2.76
CA HIS A 87 0.67 18.39 2.62
C HIS A 87 1.97 17.99 1.92
N VAL A 88 2.42 18.77 0.92
CA VAL A 88 3.73 18.56 0.29
C VAL A 88 4.88 18.67 1.30
N LEU A 89 4.86 19.69 2.16
CA LEU A 89 5.87 19.85 3.21
C LEU A 89 5.79 18.73 4.25
N ASP A 90 4.59 18.32 4.67
CA ASP A 90 4.37 17.22 5.61
C ASP A 90 4.90 15.89 5.03
N ASN A 91 4.69 15.64 3.73
CA ASN A 91 5.27 14.49 3.05
C ASN A 91 6.79 14.55 2.96
N LEU A 92 7.41 15.73 2.80
CA LEU A 92 8.86 15.87 2.86
C LEU A 92 9.38 15.54 4.27
N CYS A 93 8.68 15.94 5.33
CA CYS A 93 8.98 15.54 6.70
C CYS A 93 8.84 14.04 6.91
N LYS A 94 7.83 13.43 6.30
CA LYS A 94 7.65 11.99 6.30
C LYS A 94 8.81 11.27 5.60
N LEU A 95 9.26 11.74 4.43
CA LEU A 95 10.44 11.18 3.77
C LEU A 95 11.69 11.24 4.67
N ASN A 96 11.89 12.35 5.39
CA ASN A 96 12.98 12.46 6.38
C ASN A 96 12.87 11.44 7.52
N THR A 97 11.64 11.16 7.97
CA THR A 97 11.40 10.14 9.00
C THR A 97 11.68 8.73 8.46
N ASP A 98 11.17 8.42 7.28
CA ASP A 98 11.23 7.07 6.69
C ASP A 98 12.64 6.69 6.22
N PHE A 99 13.45 7.66 5.78
CA PHE A 99 14.83 7.44 5.30
C PHE A 99 15.91 7.72 6.35
N ALA A 100 15.56 8.11 7.57
CA ALA A 100 16.51 8.41 8.63
C ALA A 100 17.50 7.25 8.90
N PHE A 101 17.04 5.99 8.78
CA PHE A 101 17.88 4.81 9.00
C PHE A 101 19.02 4.66 7.97
N VAL A 102 18.87 5.25 6.77
CA VAL A 102 19.92 5.32 5.73
C VAL A 102 20.99 6.35 6.11
N GLY A 103 20.66 7.28 7.02
CA GLY A 103 21.49 8.44 7.35
C GLY A 103 21.41 9.52 6.29
N VAL A 104 20.19 9.80 5.83
CA VAL A 104 19.87 10.78 4.80
C VAL A 104 18.85 11.77 5.33
N GLU A 105 18.99 13.04 4.93
CA GLU A 105 18.01 14.09 5.17
C GLU A 105 17.73 14.83 3.84
N PHE A 106 16.48 14.77 3.41
CA PHE A 106 15.96 15.54 2.29
C PHE A 106 15.72 17.00 2.70
N TYR A 107 16.05 17.90 1.78
CA TYR A 107 15.88 19.34 1.95
C TYR A 107 15.29 19.96 0.68
N LEU A 108 14.64 21.12 0.82
CA LEU A 108 14.11 21.86 -0.32
C LEU A 108 15.26 22.49 -1.11
N TYR A 109 15.47 22.01 -2.34
CA TYR A 109 16.51 22.57 -3.23
C TYR A 109 16.20 24.01 -3.63
N SER A 110 14.93 24.28 -3.94
CA SER A 110 14.42 25.62 -4.19
C SER A 110 12.94 25.68 -3.75
N PRO A 111 12.35 26.88 -3.66
CA PRO A 111 10.93 27.03 -3.36
C PRO A 111 10.05 26.13 -4.25
N ILE A 112 8.96 25.61 -3.69
CA ILE A 112 8.02 24.74 -4.41
C ILE A 112 7.53 25.46 -5.67
N ARG A 113 7.61 24.77 -6.82
CA ARG A 113 7.22 25.32 -8.12
C ARG A 113 5.77 24.98 -8.42
N PHE A 114 5.00 25.96 -8.88
CA PHE A 114 3.67 25.73 -9.45
C PHE A 114 3.79 25.59 -10.97
N VAL A 115 3.24 24.51 -11.52
CA VAL A 115 3.26 24.20 -12.95
C VAL A 115 1.82 24.18 -13.47
N HIS A 116 1.45 25.19 -14.26
CA HIS A 116 0.11 25.31 -14.84
C HIS A 116 0.03 24.54 -16.16
N GLN A 117 -0.32 23.25 -16.10
CA GLN A 117 -0.30 22.37 -17.28
C GLN A 117 -1.35 21.26 -17.18
N ASP A 118 -2.45 21.38 -17.92
CA ASP A 118 -3.57 20.43 -17.86
C ASP A 118 -3.15 18.98 -18.17
N LEU A 119 -2.22 18.78 -19.11
CA LEU A 119 -1.75 17.45 -19.49
C LEU A 119 -0.86 16.78 -18.43
N LEU A 120 -0.28 17.57 -17.51
CA LEU A 120 0.38 17.04 -16.33
C LEU A 120 -0.58 16.94 -15.15
N TYR A 121 -1.63 17.77 -15.10
CA TYR A 121 -2.63 17.75 -14.05
C TYR A 121 -3.46 16.48 -14.11
N THR A 122 -3.90 16.09 -15.31
CA THR A 122 -4.53 14.81 -15.62
C THR A 122 -3.58 14.01 -16.51
N ASN A 123 -2.77 13.16 -15.88
CA ASN A 123 -1.63 12.52 -16.50
C ASN A 123 -2.00 11.13 -17.02
N ASN A 124 -1.98 10.94 -18.34
CA ASN A 124 -2.27 9.64 -18.97
C ASN A 124 -1.01 8.76 -19.15
N GLN A 125 0.10 9.11 -18.50
CA GLN A 125 1.44 8.53 -18.68
C GLN A 125 1.90 8.47 -20.15
N ASP A 126 1.43 9.41 -20.96
CA ASP A 126 1.76 9.46 -22.37
C ASP A 126 3.08 10.22 -22.64
N GLY A 127 3.49 10.23 -23.91
CA GLY A 127 4.70 10.93 -24.33
C GLY A 127 4.64 12.45 -24.09
N MET A 128 3.45 13.05 -24.03
CA MET A 128 3.31 14.49 -23.78
C MET A 128 3.51 14.82 -22.30
N ALA A 129 2.94 14.03 -21.40
CA ALA A 129 3.22 14.15 -19.97
C ALA A 129 4.72 13.98 -19.69
N SER A 130 5.35 12.97 -20.30
CA SER A 130 6.79 12.75 -20.19
C SER A 130 7.62 13.95 -20.70
N TYR A 131 7.20 14.56 -21.81
CA TYR A 131 7.84 15.76 -22.36
C TYR A 131 7.77 16.94 -21.39
N PHE A 132 6.61 17.24 -20.79
CA PHE A 132 6.48 18.35 -19.86
C PHE A 132 7.23 18.11 -18.54
N MET A 133 7.20 16.90 -17.99
CA MET A 133 8.04 16.55 -16.84
C MET A 133 9.52 16.78 -17.16
N GLY A 134 9.98 16.35 -18.35
CA GLY A 134 11.34 16.59 -18.82
C GLY A 134 11.69 18.07 -19.02
N LEU A 135 10.72 18.91 -19.37
CA LEU A 135 10.89 20.35 -19.56
C LEU A 135 11.02 21.09 -18.21
N TYR A 136 10.24 20.70 -17.21
CA TYR A 136 10.15 21.39 -15.92
C TYR A 136 11.08 20.82 -14.85
N LYS A 137 11.64 19.61 -15.04
CA LYS A 137 12.54 19.03 -14.05
C LYS A 137 13.83 19.82 -13.90
N GLU A 138 14.37 19.79 -12.69
CA GLU A 138 15.69 20.31 -12.38
C GLU A 138 16.74 19.20 -12.49
N SER A 139 17.93 19.53 -12.99
CA SER A 139 18.99 18.53 -13.15
C SER A 139 19.63 18.18 -11.82
N ASN A 140 19.99 16.90 -11.62
CA ASN A 140 20.70 16.40 -10.45
C ASN A 140 20.02 16.66 -9.09
N VAL A 141 18.69 16.64 -9.05
CA VAL A 141 17.89 16.68 -7.81
C VAL A 141 16.77 15.67 -7.90
N VAL A 142 16.18 15.31 -6.76
CA VAL A 142 14.98 14.46 -6.74
C VAL A 142 13.79 15.33 -7.16
N ASN A 143 13.27 15.13 -8.37
CA ASN A 143 12.11 15.85 -8.84
C ASN A 143 10.82 15.09 -8.49
N ILE A 144 9.89 15.77 -7.83
CA ILE A 144 8.59 15.20 -7.46
C ILE A 144 7.48 16.10 -8.01
N PHE A 145 6.71 15.56 -8.95
CA PHE A 145 5.54 16.21 -9.53
C PHE A 145 4.27 15.71 -8.83
N VAL A 146 3.41 16.63 -8.41
CA VAL A 146 2.15 16.31 -7.74
C VAL A 146 1.00 16.84 -8.59
N GLY A 147 0.25 15.95 -9.22
CA GLY A 147 -0.92 16.30 -10.04
C GLY A 147 -2.20 15.65 -9.52
N ASN A 148 -3.30 15.74 -10.26
CA ASN A 148 -4.61 15.33 -9.75
C ASN A 148 -4.92 13.85 -9.97
N GLU A 149 -4.57 13.33 -11.13
CA GLU A 149 -4.97 11.98 -11.52
C GLU A 149 -3.95 11.35 -12.45
N ILE A 150 -3.79 10.04 -12.32
CA ILE A 150 -3.12 9.19 -13.30
C ILE A 150 -4.22 8.36 -13.98
N VAL A 151 -4.48 8.64 -15.26
CA VAL A 151 -5.55 7.97 -16.00
C VAL A 151 -5.05 6.63 -16.50
N ASP A 152 -5.66 5.55 -16.01
CA ASP A 152 -5.37 4.18 -16.43
C ASP A 152 -6.53 3.59 -17.25
N THR A 153 -6.22 2.96 -18.39
CA THR A 153 -7.22 2.31 -19.25
C THR A 153 -7.68 0.94 -18.73
N SER A 154 -7.00 0.37 -17.74
CA SER A 154 -7.22 -1.01 -17.24
C SER A 154 -8.09 -1.11 -15.97
N GLY A 155 -8.60 0.01 -15.48
CA GLY A 155 -9.61 0.05 -14.41
C GLY A 155 -9.08 -0.08 -12.96
N GLY A 156 -7.77 0.07 -12.73
CA GLY A 156 -7.18 0.27 -11.41
C GLY A 156 -6.78 1.73 -11.15
N VAL A 157 -6.40 2.05 -9.91
CA VAL A 157 -5.90 3.39 -9.52
C VAL A 157 -4.40 3.31 -9.29
N THR A 158 -3.64 4.10 -10.04
CA THR A 158 -2.21 4.32 -9.81
C THR A 158 -2.05 5.57 -8.95
N LEU A 159 -1.40 5.44 -7.79
CA LEU A 159 -1.20 6.57 -6.87
C LEU A 159 0.06 7.39 -7.19
N GLY A 160 1.05 6.76 -7.80
CA GLY A 160 2.30 7.38 -8.17
C GLY A 160 3.16 6.44 -9.01
N TYR A 161 4.23 6.98 -9.58
CA TYR A 161 5.27 6.23 -10.27
C TYR A 161 6.59 6.99 -10.29
N TYR A 162 7.69 6.24 -10.30
CA TYR A 162 9.01 6.71 -10.72
C TYR A 162 9.25 6.41 -12.20
N SER A 163 9.72 7.41 -12.95
CA SER A 163 10.14 7.25 -14.35
C SER A 163 11.67 7.14 -14.45
N PRO A 164 12.24 5.96 -14.77
CA PRO A 164 13.69 5.79 -14.90
C PRO A 164 14.31 6.63 -16.03
N SER A 165 13.56 6.86 -17.12
CA SER A 165 14.05 7.60 -18.29
C SER A 165 14.15 9.11 -18.03
N LEU A 166 13.22 9.66 -17.24
CA LEU A 166 13.22 11.07 -16.85
C LEU A 166 13.95 11.31 -15.54
N ASP A 167 14.14 10.28 -14.73
CA ASP A 167 14.65 10.34 -13.37
C ASP A 167 13.82 11.29 -12.49
N ALA A 168 12.51 11.09 -12.49
CA ALA A 168 11.54 11.92 -11.79
C ALA A 168 10.39 11.07 -11.24
N ILE A 169 9.80 11.52 -10.13
CA ILE A 169 8.64 10.92 -9.48
C ILE A 169 7.40 11.75 -9.85
N TYR A 170 6.29 11.07 -10.12
CA TYR A 170 4.97 11.67 -10.22
C TYR A 170 4.04 10.99 -9.22
N ALA A 171 3.23 11.76 -8.50
CA ALA A 171 2.19 11.24 -7.61
C ALA A 171 0.89 12.03 -7.74
N ILE A 172 -0.23 11.37 -7.46
CA ILE A 172 -1.51 12.07 -7.34
C ILE A 172 -1.60 12.78 -6.00
N LYS A 173 -2.33 13.89 -5.99
CA LYS A 173 -2.53 14.78 -4.86
C LYS A 173 -3.09 14.04 -3.63
N ASP A 174 -4.04 13.12 -3.85
CA ASP A 174 -4.64 12.29 -2.80
C ASP A 174 -3.66 11.28 -2.16
N ALA A 175 -2.50 11.05 -2.79
CA ALA A 175 -1.42 10.23 -2.27
C ALA A 175 -0.29 11.06 -1.61
N VAL A 176 -0.45 12.38 -1.57
CA VAL A 176 0.46 13.37 -0.96
C VAL A 176 -0.35 14.17 0.07
N ASP A 177 -0.73 13.50 1.16
CA ASP A 177 -1.60 14.01 2.23
C ASP A 177 -0.87 14.22 3.58
N GLY A 178 0.46 14.12 3.57
CA GLY A 178 1.34 14.16 4.74
C GLY A 178 1.51 12.83 5.48
N SER A 179 0.72 11.79 5.17
CA SER A 179 0.70 10.51 5.90
C SER A 179 0.94 9.28 5.01
N SER A 180 0.60 9.38 3.74
CA SER A 180 0.73 8.33 2.73
C SER A 180 2.18 7.88 2.52
N LEU A 181 2.37 6.58 2.30
CA LEU A 181 3.65 5.96 1.97
C LEU A 181 3.98 5.97 0.46
N THR A 182 3.10 6.50 -0.39
CA THR A 182 3.31 6.47 -1.85
C THR A 182 4.61 7.16 -2.25
N LEU A 183 4.87 8.38 -1.78
CA LEU A 183 6.14 9.06 -2.10
C LEU A 183 7.36 8.32 -1.53
N THR A 184 7.23 7.69 -0.35
CA THR A 184 8.29 6.87 0.22
C THR A 184 8.61 5.67 -0.68
N HIS A 185 7.58 5.01 -1.20
CA HIS A 185 7.70 3.89 -2.16
C HIS A 185 8.36 4.34 -3.47
N GLU A 186 7.87 5.42 -4.08
CA GLU A 186 8.45 5.94 -5.34
C GLU A 186 9.88 6.46 -5.16
N ALA A 187 10.20 7.04 -3.99
CA ALA A 187 11.58 7.39 -3.64
C ALA A 187 12.46 6.13 -3.53
N GLY A 188 11.93 5.01 -3.05
CA GLY A 188 12.61 3.71 -3.10
C GLY A 188 13.02 3.33 -4.52
N HIS A 189 12.11 3.41 -5.49
CA HIS A 189 12.42 3.21 -6.91
C HIS A 189 13.45 4.22 -7.44
N PHE A 190 13.31 5.49 -7.07
CA PHE A 190 14.30 6.53 -7.40
C PHE A 190 15.70 6.13 -6.90
N PHE A 191 15.81 5.50 -5.74
CA PHE A 191 17.06 4.98 -5.17
C PHE A 191 17.35 3.51 -5.54
N SER A 192 16.88 3.09 -6.71
CA SER A 192 17.15 1.79 -7.36
C SER A 192 16.54 0.56 -6.69
N LEU A 193 15.56 0.72 -5.79
CA LEU A 193 14.89 -0.44 -5.22
C LEU A 193 13.79 -0.95 -6.16
N PRO A 194 13.83 -2.20 -6.63
CA PRO A 194 12.68 -2.81 -7.29
C PRO A 194 11.62 -3.21 -6.26
N HIS A 195 10.42 -3.56 -6.74
CA HIS A 195 9.40 -4.17 -5.89
C HIS A 195 9.87 -5.49 -5.29
N THR A 196 9.39 -5.86 -4.09
CA THR A 196 9.71 -7.18 -3.49
C THR A 196 9.26 -8.36 -4.36
N PHE A 197 8.31 -8.13 -5.28
CA PHE A 197 7.82 -9.10 -6.24
C PHE A 197 8.43 -8.97 -7.64
N SER A 198 9.63 -8.40 -7.77
CA SER A 198 10.16 -8.06 -9.08
C SER A 198 10.22 -9.25 -10.06
N GLY A 199 9.77 -9.01 -11.29
CA GLY A 199 9.52 -10.00 -12.34
C GLY A 199 8.04 -10.39 -12.45
N TRP A 200 7.25 -10.22 -11.38
CA TRP A 200 5.81 -10.49 -11.34
C TRP A 200 4.95 -9.29 -11.69
N GLU A 201 5.53 -8.19 -12.17
CA GLU A 201 4.77 -7.01 -12.57
C GLU A 201 3.66 -7.40 -13.57
N GLU A 202 2.43 -7.00 -13.27
CA GLU A 202 1.23 -7.28 -14.08
C GLU A 202 0.87 -8.78 -14.22
N ARG A 203 1.45 -9.67 -13.41
CA ARG A 203 1.26 -11.13 -13.51
C ARG A 203 0.63 -11.74 -12.26
N ASN A 204 -0.55 -12.33 -12.41
CA ASN A 204 -1.22 -13.01 -11.32
C ASN A 204 -0.59 -14.38 -11.02
N TYR A 205 -0.22 -14.62 -9.76
CA TYR A 205 0.24 -15.93 -9.28
C TYR A 205 -0.63 -17.11 -9.77
N ASN A 206 -1.96 -17.02 -9.63
CA ASN A 206 -2.88 -18.11 -9.99
C ASN A 206 -2.91 -18.39 -11.49
N THR A 207 -2.74 -17.38 -12.35
CA THR A 207 -2.71 -17.62 -13.81
C THR A 207 -1.39 -18.24 -14.24
N VAL A 208 -0.28 -17.85 -13.60
CA VAL A 208 1.05 -18.41 -13.87
C VAL A 208 1.15 -19.87 -13.41
N THR A 209 0.59 -20.20 -12.25
CA THR A 209 0.70 -21.55 -11.64
C THR A 209 -0.33 -22.55 -12.13
N ALA A 210 -1.43 -22.11 -12.78
CA ALA A 210 -2.46 -23.00 -13.31
C ALA A 210 -1.90 -24.08 -14.26
N ASN A 211 -0.88 -23.75 -15.05
CA ASN A 211 -0.25 -24.66 -16.02
C ASN A 211 0.96 -25.42 -15.46
N ALA A 212 1.33 -25.16 -14.21
CA ALA A 212 2.51 -25.74 -13.56
C ALA A 212 2.12 -26.70 -12.43
N ASN A 213 0.91 -27.29 -12.51
CA ASN A 213 0.32 -28.18 -11.51
C ASN A 213 0.36 -27.59 -10.09
N GLY A 214 0.21 -26.27 -9.96
CA GLY A 214 0.18 -25.55 -8.68
C GLY A 214 1.55 -25.19 -8.09
N ARG A 215 2.68 -25.51 -8.75
CA ARG A 215 4.03 -25.05 -8.38
C ARG A 215 4.43 -23.84 -9.19
N THR A 216 5.19 -22.94 -8.60
CA THR A 216 5.73 -21.80 -9.35
C THR A 216 6.81 -22.24 -10.35
N PRO A 217 6.83 -21.75 -11.60
CA PRO A 217 7.86 -22.13 -12.56
C PRO A 217 9.25 -21.60 -12.13
N THR A 218 10.32 -22.22 -12.61
CA THR A 218 11.69 -21.71 -12.37
C THR A 218 11.93 -20.37 -13.06
N PHE A 219 11.31 -20.17 -14.22
CA PHE A 219 11.34 -18.92 -14.97
C PHE A 219 9.94 -18.50 -15.34
N LEU A 220 9.66 -17.20 -15.23
CA LEU A 220 8.44 -16.59 -15.75
C LEU A 220 8.51 -16.49 -17.29
N SER A 221 7.38 -16.24 -17.94
CA SER A 221 7.34 -16.22 -19.42
C SER A 221 8.04 -15.00 -20.05
N ASN A 222 8.38 -13.98 -19.26
CA ASN A 222 9.27 -12.87 -19.62
C ASN A 222 10.77 -13.22 -19.47
N GLY A 223 11.11 -14.38 -18.90
CA GLY A 223 12.49 -14.83 -18.73
C GLY A 223 13.10 -14.58 -17.36
N ASP A 224 12.38 -13.92 -16.44
CA ASP A 224 12.88 -13.71 -15.08
C ASP A 224 12.93 -15.02 -14.29
N GLU A 225 14.03 -15.21 -13.56
CA GLU A 225 14.13 -16.30 -12.60
C GLU A 225 13.23 -16.01 -11.39
N VAL A 226 12.41 -16.99 -11.01
CA VAL A 226 11.57 -16.88 -9.82
C VAL A 226 12.42 -17.11 -8.58
N GLU A 227 12.28 -16.21 -7.63
CA GLU A 227 12.97 -16.27 -6.35
C GLU A 227 12.51 -17.45 -5.50
N ARG A 228 13.47 -18.13 -4.85
CA ARG A 228 13.24 -19.30 -4.00
C ARG A 228 13.17 -18.88 -2.54
N ILE A 229 12.43 -19.66 -1.78
CA ILE A 229 12.33 -19.52 -0.32
C ILE A 229 13.67 -19.82 0.37
N ILE A 230 14.53 -20.63 -0.26
CA ILE A 230 15.84 -20.98 0.30
C ILE A 230 16.71 -19.73 0.43
N ARG A 231 17.27 -19.49 1.63
CA ARG A 231 18.17 -18.36 1.92
C ARG A 231 19.63 -18.76 2.14
N SER A 232 19.93 -20.06 2.25
CA SER A 232 21.29 -20.56 2.47
C SER A 232 21.46 -22.01 2.03
N GLY A 233 22.71 -22.47 1.99
CA GLY A 233 23.05 -23.87 1.67
C GLY A 233 23.30 -24.14 0.18
N GLY A 234 23.49 -23.09 -0.64
CA GLY A 234 23.79 -23.17 -2.06
C GLY A 234 22.56 -23.39 -2.96
N GLY A 235 21.36 -23.32 -2.39
CA GLY A 235 20.09 -23.45 -3.10
C GLY A 235 19.35 -22.12 -3.30
N GLU A 236 19.79 -21.07 -2.59
CA GLU A 236 19.29 -19.71 -2.67
C GLU A 236 19.58 -19.05 -4.03
N ASN A 237 18.72 -18.11 -4.42
CA ASN A 237 18.92 -17.27 -5.60
C ASN A 237 18.48 -15.80 -5.39
N CYS A 238 18.19 -15.40 -4.14
CA CYS A 238 17.69 -14.07 -3.79
C CYS A 238 18.62 -12.93 -4.19
N GLN A 239 19.92 -13.18 -4.39
CA GLN A 239 20.86 -12.14 -4.82
C GLN A 239 20.63 -11.68 -6.27
N ILE A 240 19.89 -12.47 -7.07
CA ILE A 240 19.69 -12.25 -8.51
C ILE A 240 18.22 -12.37 -8.95
N ALA A 241 17.42 -13.21 -8.30
CA ALA A 241 16.00 -13.39 -8.55
C ALA A 241 15.16 -12.46 -7.67
N GLY A 242 13.88 -12.28 -8.00
CA GLY A 242 13.00 -11.38 -7.24
C GLY A 242 13.54 -9.95 -7.22
N ASP A 243 13.48 -9.30 -6.08
CA ASP A 243 13.99 -7.92 -5.89
C ASP A 243 15.53 -7.83 -5.79
N GLY A 244 16.21 -8.96 -5.71
CA GLY A 244 17.67 -9.03 -5.61
C GLY A 244 18.20 -8.87 -4.19
N PHE A 245 17.36 -8.96 -3.15
CA PHE A 245 17.74 -8.89 -1.74
C PHE A 245 17.45 -10.20 -1.02
N CYS A 246 18.34 -10.60 -0.11
CA CYS A 246 18.18 -11.84 0.65
C CYS A 246 17.59 -11.64 2.05
N ASP A 247 17.44 -10.38 2.47
CA ASP A 247 16.78 -9.98 3.72
C ASP A 247 15.34 -9.48 3.52
N THR A 248 14.83 -9.51 2.28
CA THR A 248 13.41 -9.52 1.97
C THR A 248 12.96 -10.97 1.73
N ASP A 249 11.69 -11.32 1.90
CA ASP A 249 11.17 -12.67 1.60
C ASP A 249 10.59 -12.72 0.17
N PRO A 250 10.55 -13.88 -0.50
CA PRO A 250 10.11 -13.93 -1.87
C PRO A 250 8.63 -13.54 -1.96
N ASN A 251 8.28 -12.70 -2.92
CA ASN A 251 6.91 -12.25 -3.11
C ASN A 251 6.49 -12.49 -4.56
N TYR A 252 5.39 -13.20 -4.80
CA TYR A 252 4.90 -13.51 -6.16
C TYR A 252 3.67 -12.67 -6.51
N LEU A 253 3.73 -11.38 -6.17
CA LEU A 253 2.63 -10.41 -6.26
C LEU A 253 1.45 -10.77 -5.32
N PHE A 254 1.73 -11.31 -4.14
CA PHE A 254 0.69 -11.76 -3.22
C PHE A 254 -0.10 -10.61 -2.60
N GLY A 255 0.57 -9.52 -2.22
CA GLY A 255 -0.06 -8.35 -1.60
C GLY A 255 -1.16 -7.70 -2.46
N TYR A 256 -0.95 -7.65 -3.78
CA TYR A 256 -1.85 -7.00 -4.74
C TYR A 256 -3.29 -7.56 -4.69
N TYR A 257 -3.46 -8.86 -4.45
CA TYR A 257 -4.79 -9.50 -4.54
C TYR A 257 -5.54 -9.58 -3.20
N GLY A 258 -5.06 -8.88 -2.16
CA GLY A 258 -5.76 -8.71 -0.88
C GLY A 258 -6.27 -10.03 -0.30
N ASN A 259 -7.57 -10.10 0.00
CA ASN A 259 -8.26 -11.26 0.60
C ASN A 259 -8.06 -12.59 -0.16
N ARG A 260 -7.67 -12.54 -1.44
CA ARG A 260 -7.45 -13.76 -2.24
C ARG A 260 -6.25 -14.56 -1.73
N TYR A 261 -5.20 -13.86 -1.29
CA TYR A 261 -3.95 -14.48 -0.85
C TYR A 261 -3.55 -14.08 0.57
N ASN A 262 -4.29 -13.20 1.23
CA ASN A 262 -3.92 -12.66 2.52
C ASN A 262 -5.11 -12.64 3.49
N VAL A 263 -4.84 -12.83 4.77
CA VAL A 263 -5.77 -12.94 5.90
C VAL A 263 -5.28 -12.09 7.08
N GLY A 264 -6.00 -12.15 8.19
CA GLY A 264 -5.67 -11.41 9.41
C GLY A 264 -6.09 -9.94 9.38
N PRO A 265 -5.85 -9.20 10.47
CA PRO A 265 -6.07 -7.76 10.51
C PRO A 265 -5.30 -7.07 9.39
N PHE A 266 -5.98 -6.20 8.64
CA PHE A 266 -5.42 -5.43 7.53
C PHE A 266 -4.77 -6.24 6.39
N LEU A 267 -4.99 -7.56 6.33
CA LEU A 267 -4.51 -8.45 5.26
C LEU A 267 -2.99 -8.56 5.18
N CYS A 268 -2.31 -8.52 6.33
CA CYS A 268 -0.85 -8.62 6.39
C CYS A 268 -0.33 -10.05 6.43
N GLU A 269 -1.18 -11.05 6.71
CA GLU A 269 -0.75 -12.44 6.82
C GLU A 269 -0.99 -13.17 5.50
N HIS A 270 0.05 -13.74 4.88
CA HIS A 270 -0.14 -14.56 3.68
C HIS A 270 -0.92 -15.85 4.02
N ALA A 271 -2.03 -16.06 3.32
CA ALA A 271 -3.04 -17.07 3.61
C ALA A 271 -2.86 -18.40 2.86
N SER A 272 -1.95 -18.46 1.89
CA SER A 272 -1.90 -19.57 0.93
C SER A 272 -0.75 -20.54 1.16
N ALA A 273 -0.96 -21.80 0.76
CA ALA A 273 0.09 -22.80 0.60
C ALA A 273 0.78 -22.67 -0.76
N ALA A 274 1.13 -21.45 -1.15
CA ALA A 274 1.95 -21.21 -2.34
C ALA A 274 3.26 -21.99 -2.25
N ILE A 275 3.78 -22.39 -3.41
CA ILE A 275 4.94 -23.25 -3.53
C ILE A 275 5.97 -22.60 -4.42
N ASP A 276 7.20 -22.49 -3.91
CA ASP A 276 8.32 -21.95 -4.67
C ASP A 276 8.77 -22.89 -5.81
N PRO A 277 9.69 -22.45 -6.68
CA PRO A 277 10.20 -23.29 -7.76
C PRO A 277 10.94 -24.55 -7.33
N THR A 278 11.24 -24.74 -6.04
CA THR A 278 11.92 -25.91 -5.47
C THR A 278 10.97 -26.90 -4.81
N GLY A 279 9.69 -26.55 -4.64
CA GLY A 279 8.68 -27.40 -4.00
C GLY A 279 8.47 -27.06 -2.52
N LYS A 280 9.00 -25.94 -2.03
CA LYS A 280 8.85 -25.49 -0.65
C LYS A 280 7.60 -24.64 -0.45
N LEU A 281 6.97 -24.80 0.71
CA LEU A 281 5.76 -24.10 1.09
C LEU A 281 6.06 -22.78 1.82
N PHE A 282 5.29 -21.74 1.51
CA PHE A 282 5.32 -20.46 2.24
C PHE A 282 4.71 -20.56 3.64
N ARG A 283 3.73 -21.45 3.86
CA ARG A 283 3.06 -21.59 5.18
C ARG A 283 3.08 -23.04 5.64
N PRO A 284 4.26 -23.58 5.99
CA PRO A 284 4.38 -24.96 6.45
C PRO A 284 3.63 -25.21 7.77
N ASP A 285 3.40 -24.16 8.56
CA ASP A 285 2.64 -24.19 9.83
C ASP A 285 1.14 -24.44 9.65
N LEU A 286 0.60 -24.24 8.44
CA LEU A 286 -0.77 -24.62 8.11
C LEU A 286 -0.94 -26.14 8.00
N ILE A 287 0.15 -26.90 7.91
CA ILE A 287 0.12 -28.36 7.99
C ILE A 287 -0.09 -28.75 9.45
N ARG A 288 -1.34 -29.05 9.83
CA ARG A 288 -1.69 -29.49 11.19
C ARG A 288 -2.04 -30.98 11.21
N PRO A 289 -1.17 -31.88 11.68
CA PRO A 289 -1.50 -33.30 11.76
C PRO A 289 -2.64 -33.56 12.76
N VAL A 290 -3.88 -33.67 12.28
CA VAL A 290 -4.93 -34.43 12.95
C VAL A 290 -4.62 -35.91 12.79
N THR A 291 -4.12 -36.53 13.85
CA THR A 291 -3.90 -37.98 13.93
C THR A 291 -5.12 -38.76 13.44
N ARG A 292 -4.93 -39.79 12.60
CA ARG A 292 -5.57 -41.13 12.66
C ARG A 292 -5.30 -41.98 11.42
N PHE A 293 -5.05 -43.26 11.65
CA PHE A 293 -4.80 -44.29 10.64
C PHE A 293 -6.03 -44.59 9.77
N LYS A 294 -6.11 -43.89 8.62
CA LYS A 294 -6.50 -44.36 7.28
C LYS A 294 -6.37 -43.17 6.34
N MET A 295 -5.28 -43.08 5.57
CA MET A 295 -5.21 -42.16 4.45
C MET A 295 -5.78 -42.86 3.23
N LYS A 296 -7.05 -42.57 2.95
CA LYS A 296 -7.56 -42.62 1.59
C LYS A 296 -7.66 -41.17 1.12
N GLU A 297 -7.40 -40.93 -0.16
CA GLU A 297 -7.51 -39.61 -0.79
C GLU A 297 -8.91 -38.97 -0.60
N ASP A 298 -9.95 -39.80 -0.37
CA ASP A 298 -11.32 -39.40 -0.09
C ASP A 298 -11.67 -39.27 1.41
N ASN A 299 -10.71 -39.45 2.33
CA ASN A 299 -10.97 -39.31 3.76
C ASN A 299 -11.14 -37.83 4.12
N PRO A 300 -12.32 -37.41 4.63
CA PRO A 300 -12.58 -36.02 4.98
C PRO A 300 -11.56 -35.42 5.95
N ALA A 301 -10.93 -36.22 6.82
CA ALA A 301 -9.90 -35.74 7.76
C ALA A 301 -8.55 -35.44 7.07
N PHE A 302 -8.19 -36.18 6.01
CA PHE A 302 -7.02 -35.89 5.19
C PHE A 302 -7.28 -34.70 4.26
N THR A 303 -8.49 -34.61 3.72
CA THR A 303 -8.96 -33.42 3.00
C THR A 303 -8.94 -32.19 3.94
N GLU A 304 -9.54 -32.23 5.12
CA GLU A 304 -9.62 -31.12 6.08
C GLU A 304 -8.25 -30.66 6.60
N LEU A 305 -7.32 -31.59 6.84
CA LEU A 305 -5.91 -31.33 7.19
C LEU A 305 -5.16 -30.54 6.12
N LEU A 306 -5.61 -30.64 4.86
CA LEU A 306 -5.00 -30.02 3.69
C LEU A 306 -5.88 -28.93 3.05
N THR A 307 -7.17 -28.80 3.42
CA THR A 307 -8.12 -27.84 2.84
C THR A 307 -8.59 -26.78 3.83
N THR A 308 -8.09 -26.79 5.07
CA THR A 308 -8.29 -25.69 6.00
C THR A 308 -7.49 -24.48 5.52
N ASN A 309 -8.15 -23.66 4.70
CA ASN A 309 -7.75 -22.34 4.18
C ASN A 309 -6.50 -22.26 3.29
N ALA A 310 -5.66 -23.29 3.21
CA ALA A 310 -4.34 -23.20 2.55
C ALA A 310 -4.38 -23.42 1.02
N PHE A 311 -5.33 -24.20 0.50
CA PHE A 311 -5.44 -24.47 -0.95
C PHE A 311 -6.87 -24.19 -1.42
N THR A 312 -7.04 -23.24 -2.34
CA THR A 312 -8.30 -23.05 -3.05
C THR A 312 -8.46 -24.14 -4.12
N GLY A 313 -8.83 -25.36 -3.72
CA GLY A 313 -9.07 -26.48 -4.64
C GLY A 313 -8.95 -27.86 -3.98
N SER A 314 -9.48 -28.89 -4.65
CA SER A 314 -9.53 -30.28 -4.16
C SER A 314 -8.25 -31.11 -4.38
N TYR A 315 -7.18 -30.50 -4.91
CA TYR A 315 -5.99 -31.24 -5.35
C TYR A 315 -4.72 -30.65 -4.75
N PHE A 316 -3.88 -31.57 -4.26
CA PHE A 316 -2.50 -31.29 -3.89
C PHE A 316 -1.68 -30.93 -5.15
N PRO A 317 -0.91 -29.83 -5.16
CA PRO A 317 0.02 -29.57 -6.25
C PRO A 317 1.04 -30.71 -6.34
N THR A 318 1.23 -31.27 -7.54
CA THR A 318 2.25 -32.32 -7.74
C THR A 318 3.62 -31.76 -7.36
N LYS A 319 4.44 -32.54 -6.64
CA LYS A 319 5.82 -32.18 -6.24
C LYS A 319 5.96 -31.13 -5.14
N THR A 320 4.97 -31.01 -4.25
CA THR A 320 5.13 -30.31 -2.97
C THR A 320 5.91 -31.20 -2.03
N LEU A 321 7.04 -30.74 -1.49
CA LEU A 321 7.87 -31.55 -0.59
C LEU A 321 7.22 -31.64 0.80
N LEU A 322 6.64 -32.79 1.13
CA LEU A 322 6.11 -33.10 2.48
C LEU A 322 6.74 -34.36 3.03
N VAL A 323 7.25 -34.29 4.25
CA VAL A 323 7.74 -35.47 4.96
C VAL A 323 6.57 -36.13 5.66
N VAL A 324 6.34 -37.40 5.32
CA VAL A 324 5.40 -38.27 6.03
C VAL A 324 6.20 -39.29 6.81
N GLU A 325 5.96 -39.37 8.10
CA GLU A 325 6.61 -40.32 8.99
C GLU A 325 5.57 -41.08 9.79
N SER A 326 5.51 -42.40 9.64
CA SER A 326 4.69 -43.26 10.47
C SER A 326 5.51 -43.88 11.59
N SER A 327 4.90 -43.98 12.76
CA SER A 327 5.55 -44.57 13.94
C SER A 327 4.56 -45.34 14.81
N PHE A 328 5.09 -46.24 15.64
CA PHE A 328 4.35 -46.88 16.72
C PHE A 328 5.01 -46.59 18.06
N THR A 329 4.20 -46.55 19.11
CA THR A 329 4.64 -46.35 20.49
C THR A 329 4.10 -47.49 21.34
N PRO A 330 4.94 -48.45 21.79
CA PRO A 330 4.51 -49.46 22.75
C PRO A 330 4.00 -48.81 24.05
N THR A 331 3.05 -49.43 24.74
CA THR A 331 2.52 -48.92 26.02
C THR A 331 3.66 -48.71 27.02
N GLY A 332 3.88 -47.44 27.44
CA GLY A 332 4.97 -47.05 28.34
C GLY A 332 6.37 -46.98 27.69
N GLY A 333 6.46 -47.12 26.37
CA GLY A 333 7.68 -47.05 25.57
C GLY A 333 7.89 -45.69 24.89
N GLN A 334 8.89 -45.63 24.01
CA GLN A 334 9.18 -44.47 23.16
C GLN A 334 8.71 -44.72 21.72
N PRO A 335 8.36 -43.67 20.96
CA PRO A 335 7.98 -43.80 19.56
C PRO A 335 9.11 -44.39 18.70
N THR A 336 8.77 -45.33 17.82
CA THR A 336 9.68 -45.96 16.86
C THR A 336 9.18 -45.73 15.44
N SER A 337 10.03 -45.14 14.60
CA SER A 337 9.74 -44.88 13.18
C SER A 337 9.62 -46.19 12.41
N MET A 338 8.52 -46.36 11.68
CA MET A 338 8.23 -47.54 10.85
C MET A 338 8.61 -47.29 9.39
N TRP A 339 8.24 -46.11 8.91
CA TRP A 339 8.45 -45.68 7.54
C TRP A 339 8.49 -44.15 7.51
N LYS A 340 9.35 -43.62 6.64
CA LYS A 340 9.49 -42.19 6.42
C LYS A 340 9.77 -41.97 4.96
N ASP A 341 9.08 -41.01 4.37
CA ASP A 341 9.22 -40.64 2.96
C ASP A 341 8.93 -39.15 2.75
N THR A 342 9.39 -38.62 1.62
CA THR A 342 9.13 -37.24 1.21
C THR A 342 8.25 -37.24 -0.04
N ILE A 343 6.95 -37.03 0.16
CA ILE A 343 6.01 -36.87 -0.96
C ILE A 343 6.48 -35.72 -1.84
N GLY A 344 6.45 -35.95 -3.15
CA GLY A 344 6.69 -34.93 -4.15
C GLY A 344 8.17 -34.67 -4.44
N ASP A 345 9.05 -35.58 -4.00
CA ASP A 345 10.41 -35.60 -4.48
C ASP A 345 10.47 -36.17 -5.92
N THR A 346 11.59 -36.73 -6.36
CA THR A 346 11.70 -37.25 -7.74
C THR A 346 12.01 -38.72 -7.76
N ASP A 347 11.91 -39.38 -6.62
CA ASP A 347 12.24 -40.78 -6.51
C ASP A 347 11.07 -41.67 -6.98
N SER A 348 11.35 -42.96 -7.18
CA SER A 348 10.35 -43.92 -7.62
C SER A 348 9.43 -44.40 -6.49
N THR A 349 9.60 -43.88 -5.28
CA THR A 349 8.88 -44.27 -4.07
C THR A 349 7.71 -43.34 -3.75
N ASP A 350 7.66 -42.17 -4.40
CA ASP A 350 6.50 -41.28 -4.51
C ASP A 350 5.22 -42.07 -4.86
N TYR A 351 4.50 -42.50 -3.84
CA TYR A 351 3.36 -43.39 -3.98
C TYR A 351 2.17 -42.59 -4.51
N THR A 352 1.69 -42.91 -5.73
CA THR A 352 0.46 -42.30 -6.24
C THR A 352 -0.71 -42.72 -5.34
N LEU A 353 -1.19 -41.78 -4.52
CA LEU A 353 -2.48 -41.87 -3.85
C LEU A 353 -3.55 -41.93 -4.95
N ARG A 354 -3.93 -43.14 -5.35
CA ARG A 354 -5.13 -43.33 -6.16
C ARG A 354 -6.29 -43.50 -5.18
N THR A 355 -7.44 -42.93 -5.53
CA THR A 355 -8.74 -42.89 -4.83
C THR A 355 -9.30 -44.18 -4.22
N ALA A 356 -8.56 -45.29 -4.16
CA ALA A 356 -8.94 -46.54 -3.50
C ALA A 356 -7.78 -47.26 -2.78
N SER A 357 -6.57 -46.71 -2.77
CA SER A 357 -5.38 -47.38 -2.22
C SER A 357 -5.06 -46.83 -0.82
N ASN A 358 -5.07 -47.71 0.19
CA ASN A 358 -4.38 -47.41 1.44
C ASN A 358 -2.87 -47.27 1.12
N MET A 359 -2.12 -46.40 1.81
CA MET A 359 -0.67 -46.22 1.69
C MET A 359 0.17 -47.45 2.13
N ILE A 360 -0.21 -48.64 1.65
CA ILE A 360 0.20 -49.93 2.16
C ILE A 360 0.74 -50.70 0.95
N GLY A 361 2.04 -51.00 0.99
CA GLY A 361 2.88 -51.37 -0.15
C GLY A 361 2.41 -52.53 -1.04
N PRO A 362 3.11 -52.80 -2.16
CA PRO A 362 2.68 -53.75 -3.16
C PRO A 362 3.23 -55.14 -2.79
N GLY A 363 2.48 -55.88 -1.99
CA GLY A 363 2.85 -57.25 -1.66
C GLY A 363 1.71 -58.00 -0.99
N ASN A 364 1.06 -58.90 -1.74
CA ASN A 364 0.04 -59.88 -1.33
C ASN A 364 -0.51 -59.68 0.10
N VAL A 365 -1.38 -58.68 0.18
CA VAL A 365 -1.97 -58.16 1.40
C VAL A 365 -3.28 -58.93 1.66
N LYS A 366 -3.32 -59.85 2.62
CA LYS A 366 -4.54 -60.30 3.31
C LYS A 366 -5.35 -59.05 3.70
N GLU A 367 -6.66 -59.06 3.49
CA GLU A 367 -7.53 -57.93 3.86
C GLU A 367 -7.28 -57.48 5.31
N GLY A 368 -7.01 -56.18 5.51
CA GLY A 368 -6.85 -55.58 6.84
C GLY A 368 -5.42 -55.32 7.31
N PHE A 369 -4.37 -55.64 6.55
CA PHE A 369 -3.01 -55.33 6.96
C PHE A 369 -2.71 -53.83 7.04
N ILE A 370 -1.93 -53.44 8.06
CA ILE A 370 -1.07 -52.25 8.06
C ILE A 370 0.31 -52.73 7.62
N SER A 371 0.79 -52.41 6.42
CA SER A 371 2.21 -52.58 6.05
C SER A 371 2.81 -51.20 5.87
N MET A 372 3.73 -50.84 6.76
CA MET A 372 4.46 -49.58 6.73
C MET A 372 5.96 -49.92 6.77
N GLY A 373 6.58 -49.94 5.60
CA GLY A 373 7.91 -50.51 5.42
C GLY A 373 7.93 -52.00 5.76
N ASP A 374 8.77 -52.35 6.73
CA ASP A 374 9.04 -53.74 7.14
C ASP A 374 8.15 -54.23 8.29
N TYR A 375 7.20 -53.41 8.77
CA TYR A 375 6.30 -53.78 9.88
C TYR A 375 4.91 -54.19 9.38
N TYR A 376 4.30 -55.18 10.04
CA TYR A 376 2.94 -55.64 9.76
C TYR A 376 2.22 -56.20 11.00
N LEU A 377 0.89 -56.10 11.01
CA LEU A 377 0.04 -56.70 12.04
C LEU A 377 -0.42 -58.11 11.64
N ASP A 378 -0.46 -59.02 12.60
CA ASP A 378 -0.88 -60.41 12.43
C ASP A 378 -1.67 -60.88 13.65
N LEU A 379 -2.51 -61.90 13.49
CA LEU A 379 -3.22 -62.53 14.59
C LEU A 379 -2.70 -63.95 14.83
N LYS A 380 -2.47 -64.27 16.09
CA LYS A 380 -2.25 -65.64 16.56
C LYS A 380 -3.39 -66.03 17.48
N ILE A 381 -4.21 -66.96 17.03
CA ILE A 381 -5.37 -67.44 17.78
C ILE A 381 -5.02 -68.76 18.45
N THR A 382 -5.19 -68.83 19.77
CA THR A 382 -4.97 -70.03 20.56
C THR A 382 -6.22 -70.40 21.35
N ASN A 383 -6.37 -71.68 21.63
CA ASN A 383 -7.46 -72.25 22.41
C ASN A 383 -6.86 -73.13 23.52
N GLY A 384 -7.58 -73.28 24.64
CA GLY A 384 -7.15 -74.16 25.74
C GLY A 384 -7.29 -75.66 25.45
N LEU A 385 -7.70 -76.04 24.23
CA LEU A 385 -8.03 -77.41 23.80
C LEU A 385 -7.63 -77.55 22.32
N ASN A 386 -6.99 -78.65 21.91
CA ASN A 386 -6.42 -78.88 20.56
C ASN A 386 -7.44 -78.91 19.38
N PHE A 387 -8.23 -77.85 19.17
CA PHE A 387 -9.11 -77.70 18.01
C PHE A 387 -8.38 -77.05 16.83
N GLN A 388 -8.77 -77.44 15.61
CA GLN A 388 -8.36 -76.72 14.41
C GLN A 388 -9.25 -75.50 14.22
N MET A 389 -8.68 -74.38 13.77
CA MET A 389 -9.41 -73.14 13.51
C MET A 389 -9.16 -72.66 12.09
N ASN A 390 -10.23 -72.27 11.40
CA ASN A 390 -10.16 -71.55 10.13
C ASN A 390 -10.62 -70.11 10.37
N THR A 391 -9.82 -69.14 9.91
CA THR A 391 -10.07 -67.72 10.15
C THR A 391 -9.96 -66.94 8.85
N VAL A 392 -10.86 -65.98 8.65
CA VAL A 392 -10.66 -64.90 7.68
C VAL A 392 -9.71 -63.85 8.30
N PRO A 393 -8.87 -63.16 7.52
CA PRO A 393 -8.00 -62.11 8.04
C PRO A 393 -8.74 -61.04 8.84
N ALA A 394 -8.09 -60.51 9.89
CA ALA A 394 -8.66 -59.44 10.71
C ALA A 394 -8.46 -58.06 10.08
N GLN A 395 -9.47 -57.22 10.24
CA GLN A 395 -9.43 -55.81 9.91
C GLN A 395 -9.16 -54.97 11.16
N TYR A 396 -8.21 -54.04 11.04
CA TYR A 396 -7.88 -53.08 12.08
C TYR A 396 -8.38 -51.69 11.69
N THR A 397 -9.06 -51.01 12.59
CA THR A 397 -9.55 -49.63 12.37
C THR A 397 -9.31 -48.74 13.58
N VAL A 398 -9.16 -47.42 13.34
CA VAL A 398 -9.00 -46.42 14.40
C VAL A 398 -10.09 -45.36 14.22
N SER A 399 -10.89 -45.15 15.26
CA SER A 399 -12.02 -44.23 15.26
C SER A 399 -11.62 -42.83 15.75
N ALA A 400 -12.49 -41.84 15.46
CA ALA A 400 -12.72 -40.63 16.26
C ALA A 400 -12.37 -40.79 17.76
N GLY A 401 -11.49 -39.99 18.39
CA GLY A 401 -11.18 -40.09 19.83
C GLY A 401 -10.05 -41.04 20.31
N GLY A 402 -9.56 -41.98 19.49
CA GLY A 402 -8.32 -42.75 19.75
C GLY A 402 -8.57 -44.23 19.97
N THR A 403 -9.83 -44.64 19.85
CA THR A 403 -10.27 -46.01 19.99
C THR A 403 -9.84 -46.85 18.80
N TYR A 404 -9.13 -47.93 19.08
CA TYR A 404 -8.73 -48.92 18.12
C TYR A 404 -9.73 -50.07 18.09
N THR A 405 -9.90 -50.70 16.94
CA THR A 405 -10.83 -51.80 16.73
C THR A 405 -10.15 -52.91 15.95
N THR A 406 -10.29 -54.14 16.43
CA THR A 406 -9.94 -55.36 15.71
C THR A 406 -11.22 -56.13 15.41
N GLU A 407 -11.45 -56.45 14.15
CA GLU A 407 -12.65 -57.19 13.69
C GLU A 407 -12.25 -58.36 12.78
N MET A 408 -12.87 -59.52 12.96
CA MET A 408 -12.71 -60.66 12.05
C MET A 408 -14.02 -60.97 11.33
N ALA A 409 -13.97 -61.18 10.02
CA ALA A 409 -15.17 -61.45 9.22
C ALA A 409 -15.76 -62.86 9.50
N SER A 410 -14.91 -63.83 9.84
CA SER A 410 -15.35 -65.13 10.37
C SER A 410 -14.24 -65.87 11.11
N LEU A 411 -14.64 -66.70 12.08
CA LEU A 411 -13.80 -67.63 12.81
C LEU A 411 -14.58 -68.93 13.02
N GLU A 412 -14.03 -70.03 12.54
CA GLU A 412 -14.63 -71.37 12.59
C GLU A 412 -13.81 -72.27 13.51
N ILE A 413 -14.51 -73.00 14.39
CA ILE A 413 -13.94 -74.03 15.26
C ILE A 413 -14.27 -75.40 14.68
N ILE A 414 -13.26 -76.25 14.53
CA ILE A 414 -13.40 -77.62 14.03
C ILE A 414 -13.16 -78.59 15.20
N SER A 415 -14.22 -79.28 15.63
CA SER A 415 -14.18 -80.30 16.69
C SER A 415 -14.23 -81.71 16.12
N THR A 416 -13.24 -82.55 16.47
CA THR A 416 -13.18 -83.98 16.14
C THR A 416 -13.67 -84.87 17.28
N LEU A 417 -14.07 -84.29 18.41
CA LEU A 417 -14.50 -85.02 19.59
C LEU A 417 -15.96 -85.50 19.44
N PRO A 418 -16.28 -86.73 19.84
CA PRO A 418 -17.66 -87.22 19.85
C PRO A 418 -18.46 -86.54 20.99
N GLY A 419 -19.52 -85.82 20.64
CA GLY A 419 -20.42 -85.13 21.56
C GLY A 419 -20.39 -83.59 21.45
N THR A 420 -21.33 -82.92 22.10
CA THR A 420 -21.43 -81.45 22.11
C THR A 420 -20.76 -80.88 23.36
N ILE A 421 -19.85 -79.94 23.18
CA ILE A 421 -19.22 -79.20 24.29
C ILE A 421 -20.15 -78.04 24.66
N LEU A 422 -20.66 -78.06 25.89
CA LEU A 422 -21.74 -77.18 26.33
C LEU A 422 -21.28 -75.96 27.14
N ASN A 423 -20.01 -75.85 27.56
CA ASN A 423 -19.57 -74.66 28.29
C ASN A 423 -18.05 -74.47 28.42
N GLY A 424 -17.62 -73.20 28.43
CA GLY A 424 -16.36 -72.76 29.04
C GLY A 424 -15.14 -72.62 28.12
N LEU A 425 -15.29 -72.74 26.80
CA LEU A 425 -14.16 -72.48 25.89
C LEU A 425 -13.89 -70.97 25.80
N VAL A 426 -12.65 -70.59 26.10
CA VAL A 426 -12.14 -69.24 25.89
C VAL A 426 -11.11 -69.29 24.78
N ILE A 427 -11.36 -68.56 23.71
CA ILE A 427 -10.39 -68.37 22.63
C ILE A 427 -9.55 -67.16 22.99
N THR A 428 -8.23 -67.32 22.94
CA THR A 428 -7.29 -66.22 23.13
C THR A 428 -6.84 -65.73 21.76
N VAL A 429 -7.07 -64.45 21.49
CA VAL A 429 -6.59 -63.75 20.29
C VAL A 429 -5.38 -62.93 20.71
N GLU A 430 -4.21 -63.29 20.19
CA GLU A 430 -2.96 -62.54 20.34
C GLU A 430 -2.74 -61.70 19.08
N GLU A 431 -2.86 -60.38 19.20
CA GLU A 431 -2.47 -59.44 18.16
C GLU A 431 -0.96 -59.23 18.23
N GLN A 432 -0.29 -59.34 17.08
CA GLN A 432 1.16 -59.23 16.99
C GLN A 432 1.55 -58.16 15.98
N LEU A 433 2.32 -57.16 16.42
CA LEU A 433 3.10 -56.31 15.54
C LEU A 433 4.40 -57.02 15.23
N LYS A 434 4.68 -57.26 13.95
CA LYS A 434 5.83 -58.03 13.47
C LYS A 434 6.68 -57.20 12.54
N HIS A 435 7.98 -57.39 12.60
CA HIS A 435 8.94 -56.91 11.62
C HIS A 435 9.37 -58.06 10.72
N ARG A 436 9.52 -57.82 9.41
CA ARG A 436 9.85 -58.85 8.40
C ARG A 436 11.05 -59.71 8.77
N THR A 437 12.06 -59.13 9.44
CA THR A 437 13.28 -59.84 9.85
C THR A 437 13.40 -60.13 11.34
N LEU A 438 12.77 -59.32 12.22
CA LEU A 438 12.92 -59.45 13.68
C LEU A 438 11.83 -60.31 14.32
N GLY A 439 10.77 -60.65 13.58
CA GLY A 439 9.63 -61.38 14.14
C GLY A 439 8.73 -60.48 14.96
N VAL A 440 8.17 -60.98 16.08
CA VAL A 440 7.20 -60.23 16.91
C VAL A 440 7.94 -59.13 17.69
N VAL A 441 7.51 -57.89 17.48
CA VAL A 441 8.05 -56.66 18.10
C VAL A 441 7.21 -56.25 19.31
N SER A 442 5.89 -56.39 19.22
CA SER A 442 4.96 -56.14 20.33
C SER A 442 3.72 -57.02 20.15
N SER A 443 3.04 -57.36 21.25
CA SER A 443 1.78 -58.08 21.20
C SER A 443 0.84 -57.71 22.33
N GLU A 444 -0.45 -57.96 22.11
CA GLU A 444 -1.51 -57.79 23.10
C GLU A 444 -2.55 -58.88 22.91
N THR A 445 -3.04 -59.43 24.01
CA THR A 445 -4.02 -60.52 24.00
C THR A 445 -5.38 -60.05 24.46
N TRP A 446 -6.43 -60.56 23.83
CA TRP A 446 -7.80 -60.48 24.31
C TRP A 446 -8.51 -61.81 24.11
N THR A 447 -9.70 -61.96 24.70
CA THR A 447 -10.39 -63.25 24.75
C THR A 447 -11.80 -63.17 24.16
N ILE A 448 -12.18 -64.21 23.42
CA ILE A 448 -13.55 -64.44 22.95
C ILE A 448 -14.16 -65.59 23.77
N PRO A 449 -15.20 -65.32 24.57
CA PRO A 449 -15.95 -66.38 25.24
C PRO A 449 -16.83 -67.10 24.20
N VAL A 450 -16.69 -68.41 24.07
CA VAL A 450 -17.58 -69.19 23.18
C VAL A 450 -18.86 -69.51 23.95
N THR A 451 -19.94 -68.82 23.59
CA THR A 451 -21.25 -68.93 24.22
C THR A 451 -22.17 -69.92 23.52
N VAL A 452 -21.77 -70.42 22.35
CA VAL A 452 -22.51 -71.39 21.55
C VAL A 452 -22.03 -72.83 21.80
N PRO A 453 -22.91 -73.83 21.85
CA PRO A 453 -22.52 -75.23 21.89
C PRO A 453 -21.68 -75.63 20.68
N ILE A 454 -20.60 -76.39 20.89
CA ILE A 454 -19.71 -76.86 19.81
C ILE A 454 -19.97 -78.35 19.57
N PRO A 455 -20.78 -78.73 18.57
CA PRO A 455 -20.93 -80.13 18.17
C PRO A 455 -19.68 -80.64 17.45
N THR A 456 -19.61 -81.96 17.23
CA THR A 456 -18.63 -82.57 16.31
C THR A 456 -18.81 -81.97 14.91
N GLY A 457 -17.73 -81.48 14.29
CA GLY A 457 -17.74 -80.79 13.00
C GLY A 457 -17.34 -79.32 13.09
N VAL A 458 -17.79 -78.51 12.13
CA VAL A 458 -17.47 -77.08 12.01
C VAL A 458 -18.52 -76.24 12.72
N THR A 459 -18.09 -75.31 13.57
CA THR A 459 -18.93 -74.32 14.26
C THR A 459 -18.41 -72.92 13.96
N SER A 460 -19.18 -72.09 13.26
CA SER A 460 -18.85 -70.68 13.03
C SER A 460 -19.26 -69.84 14.23
N LEU A 461 -18.38 -68.95 14.68
CA LEU A 461 -18.71 -68.03 15.76
C LEU A 461 -19.55 -66.85 15.28
N PRO A 462 -20.44 -66.30 16.14
CA PRO A 462 -21.19 -65.09 15.81
C PRO A 462 -20.26 -63.92 15.51
N ILE A 463 -20.52 -63.18 14.43
CA ILE A 463 -19.72 -61.99 14.04
C ILE A 463 -19.66 -60.95 15.17
N ALA A 464 -20.72 -60.83 15.97
CA ALA A 464 -20.78 -59.93 17.11
C ALA A 464 -19.70 -60.21 18.19
N ASP A 465 -19.21 -61.45 18.27
CA ASP A 465 -18.16 -61.86 19.22
C ASP A 465 -16.75 -61.70 18.62
N LEU A 466 -16.65 -61.44 17.31
CA LEU A 466 -15.41 -61.32 16.55
C LEU A 466 -14.89 -59.88 16.43
N TYR A 467 -15.28 -59.05 17.39
CA TYR A 467 -15.05 -57.62 17.41
C TYR A 467 -14.52 -57.16 18.77
N LYS A 468 -13.48 -56.32 18.78
CA LYS A 468 -12.97 -55.73 20.02
C LYS A 468 -12.53 -54.28 19.84
N GLN A 469 -13.14 -53.38 20.63
CA GLN A 469 -12.65 -52.01 20.84
C GLN A 469 -11.64 -51.96 21.99
N LYS A 470 -10.53 -51.24 21.78
CA LYS A 470 -9.39 -51.12 22.69
C LYS A 470 -8.72 -49.75 22.58
N GLN A 471 -7.76 -49.49 23.47
CA GLN A 471 -6.93 -48.27 23.46
C GLN A 471 -5.60 -48.46 22.71
N THR A 472 -5.24 -49.70 22.37
CA THR A 472 -4.04 -50.07 21.62
C THR A 472 -4.32 -51.25 20.68
N ILE A 473 -3.43 -51.47 19.70
CA ILE A 473 -3.37 -52.70 18.89
C ILE A 473 -2.00 -53.31 19.07
N ALA A 474 -1.94 -54.62 19.35
CA ALA A 474 -0.70 -55.30 19.70
C ALA A 474 0.12 -54.57 20.80
N GLY A 475 -0.55 -53.87 21.72
CA GLY A 475 0.09 -53.12 22.81
C GLY A 475 0.80 -51.85 22.35
N CYS A 476 0.47 -51.34 21.16
CA CYS A 476 1.03 -50.12 20.60
C CYS A 476 -0.07 -49.10 20.26
N GLU A 477 0.26 -47.83 20.43
CA GLU A 477 -0.39 -46.71 19.76
C GLU A 477 0.32 -46.42 18.44
N PHE A 478 -0.41 -46.00 17.41
CA PHE A 478 0.17 -45.69 16.11
C PHE A 478 -0.06 -44.22 15.77
N SER A 479 0.97 -43.57 15.23
CA SER A 479 0.90 -42.18 14.83
C SER A 479 1.48 -41.96 13.43
N ILE A 480 1.01 -40.90 12.78
CA ILE A 480 1.56 -40.40 11.52
C ILE A 480 1.83 -38.92 11.76
N ASP A 481 3.06 -38.52 11.51
CA ASP A 481 3.49 -37.14 11.49
C ASP A 481 3.61 -36.67 10.04
N ILE A 482 3.02 -35.53 9.73
CA ILE A 482 3.20 -34.85 8.45
C ILE A 482 3.77 -33.48 8.75
N ARG A 483 4.91 -33.19 8.14
CA ARG A 483 5.58 -31.90 8.28
C ARG A 483 6.19 -31.47 6.97
N ALA A 484 6.33 -30.16 6.78
CA ALA A 484 7.25 -29.68 5.76
C ALA A 484 8.70 -30.04 6.18
N PRO A 485 9.56 -30.48 5.25
CA PRO A 485 10.97 -30.79 5.54
C PRO A 485 11.78 -29.57 5.98
N TYR A 486 11.27 -28.37 5.72
CA TYR A 486 11.90 -27.09 6.05
C TYR A 486 10.99 -26.31 7.02
N GLY A 487 11.56 -25.83 8.12
CA GLY A 487 10.85 -25.09 9.17
C GLY A 487 10.38 -23.70 8.74
N ASN A 488 9.53 -23.11 9.59
CA ASN A 488 8.83 -21.83 9.48
C ASN A 488 9.49 -20.81 8.54
N VAL A 489 8.99 -20.73 7.31
CA VAL A 489 9.21 -19.58 6.43
C VAL A 489 8.04 -18.67 6.72
N THR A 490 8.14 -17.87 7.77
CA THR A 490 7.06 -16.96 8.11
C THR A 490 7.27 -15.67 7.35
N GLU A 491 6.41 -15.50 6.35
CA GLU A 491 5.96 -14.23 5.81
C GLU A 491 6.67 -13.77 4.53
N THR A 492 5.97 -12.96 3.76
CA THR A 492 6.29 -12.53 2.39
C THR A 492 6.84 -11.09 2.39
N THR A 493 7.43 -10.68 3.52
CA THR A 493 7.78 -9.28 3.84
C THR A 493 6.66 -8.29 3.57
N ALA A 494 5.48 -8.59 4.14
CA ALA A 494 4.30 -7.73 4.05
C ALA A 494 4.52 -6.34 4.67
N ASP A 495 5.50 -6.23 5.55
CA ASP A 495 5.92 -5.01 6.23
C ASP A 495 6.87 -4.13 5.40
N ASN A 496 7.39 -4.65 4.28
CA ASN A 496 8.31 -3.90 3.45
C ASN A 496 7.58 -2.82 2.62
N ILE A 497 8.11 -1.60 2.59
CA ILE A 497 7.54 -0.47 1.86
C ILE A 497 7.46 -0.74 0.35
N MET A 498 8.39 -1.52 -0.23
CA MET A 498 8.39 -1.89 -1.65
C MET A 498 7.44 -3.06 -1.99
N SER A 499 6.66 -3.53 -1.00
CA SER A 499 5.62 -4.54 -1.21
C SER A 499 4.27 -3.90 -1.57
N TYR A 500 3.36 -4.69 -2.14
CA TYR A 500 1.98 -4.28 -2.47
C TYR A 500 0.96 -4.77 -1.44
N TYR A 501 1.41 -5.07 -0.22
CA TYR A 501 0.50 -5.30 0.91
C TYR A 501 -0.22 -4.00 1.30
N SER A 502 -1.21 -4.11 2.20
CA SER A 502 -1.90 -2.94 2.74
C SER A 502 -0.90 -1.96 3.35
N ASN A 503 -1.18 -0.66 3.26
CA ASN A 503 -0.35 0.37 3.90
C ASN A 503 -0.27 0.19 5.43
N ASP A 504 -1.29 -0.42 6.04
CA ASP A 504 -1.28 -0.75 7.47
C ASP A 504 -0.26 -1.84 7.85
N CYS A 505 0.22 -2.61 6.86
CA CYS A 505 1.26 -3.61 7.08
C CYS A 505 2.65 -2.99 7.03
N LYS A 506 2.84 -2.00 6.17
CA LYS A 506 4.15 -1.44 5.80
C LYS A 506 4.73 -0.62 6.94
N THR A 507 6.00 -0.86 7.25
CA THR A 507 6.70 -0.16 8.33
C THR A 507 8.07 0.38 7.92
N SER A 508 8.81 -0.33 7.08
CA SER A 508 10.22 0.02 6.81
C SER A 508 10.76 -0.61 5.52
N PHE A 509 11.96 -0.20 5.16
CA PHE A 509 12.80 -0.89 4.17
C PHE A 509 13.75 -1.87 4.89
N SER A 510 14.26 -2.87 4.15
CA SER A 510 15.22 -3.82 4.69
C SER A 510 16.63 -3.21 4.84
N THR A 511 17.54 -3.95 5.49
CA THR A 511 18.92 -3.48 5.70
C THR A 511 19.70 -3.46 4.38
N GLU A 512 19.56 -4.49 3.55
CA GLU A 512 20.20 -4.54 2.24
C GLU A 512 19.62 -3.50 1.28
N GLN A 513 18.32 -3.22 1.37
CA GLN A 513 17.70 -2.10 0.65
C GLN A 513 18.31 -0.76 1.05
N GLY A 514 18.52 -0.50 2.35
CA GLY A 514 19.21 0.70 2.82
C GLY A 514 20.64 0.82 2.26
N LEU A 515 21.39 -0.29 2.20
CA LEU A 515 22.73 -0.30 1.57
C LEU A 515 22.67 -0.02 0.07
N ALA A 516 21.68 -0.56 -0.65
CA ALA A 516 21.48 -0.26 -2.06
C ALA A 516 21.17 1.22 -2.30
N MET A 517 20.32 1.82 -1.48
CA MET A 517 20.04 3.26 -1.54
C MET A 517 21.31 4.09 -1.36
N LYS A 518 22.15 3.79 -0.37
CA LYS A 518 23.44 4.48 -0.16
C LYS A 518 24.34 4.43 -1.40
N MET A 519 24.45 3.25 -2.01
CA MET A 519 25.24 3.07 -3.23
C MET A 519 24.66 3.87 -4.40
N ASP A 520 23.34 3.86 -4.57
CA ASP A 520 22.69 4.61 -5.65
C ASP A 520 22.86 6.13 -5.47
N ILE A 521 22.67 6.64 -4.24
CA ILE A 521 22.93 8.04 -3.88
C ILE A 521 24.37 8.45 -4.24
N ALA A 522 25.37 7.63 -3.88
CA ALA A 522 26.77 7.91 -4.20
C ALA A 522 27.04 7.83 -5.71
N SER A 523 26.48 6.83 -6.40
CA SER A 523 26.67 6.63 -7.85
C SER A 523 26.16 7.81 -8.68
N ARG A 524 25.09 8.45 -8.20
CA ARG A 524 24.47 9.64 -8.81
C ARG A 524 25.21 10.93 -8.45
N GLY A 525 26.20 10.86 -7.56
CA GLY A 525 26.89 12.02 -7.01
C GLY A 525 26.04 12.83 -6.03
N LEU A 526 24.81 12.43 -5.71
CA LEU A 526 23.90 13.18 -4.81
C LEU A 526 24.50 13.37 -3.42
N ALA A 527 25.40 12.48 -2.98
CA ALA A 527 26.13 12.62 -1.73
C ALA A 527 27.13 13.79 -1.70
N THR A 528 27.63 14.21 -2.86
CA THR A 528 28.79 15.12 -2.96
C THR A 528 28.56 16.33 -3.85
N LEU A 529 27.49 16.36 -4.64
CA LEU A 529 27.27 17.36 -5.67
C LEU A 529 26.92 18.74 -5.08
N TYR A 530 26.25 18.74 -3.92
CA TYR A 530 25.84 19.95 -3.23
C TYR A 530 26.55 20.07 -1.88
N PRO A 531 26.92 21.28 -1.45
CA PRO A 531 27.32 21.50 -0.07
C PRO A 531 26.15 21.17 0.86
N ALA A 532 26.46 20.82 2.11
CA ALA A 532 25.43 20.69 3.14
C ALA A 532 24.63 22.01 3.24
N PRO A 533 23.29 21.94 3.38
CA PRO A 533 22.44 23.11 3.50
C PRO A 533 22.75 23.88 4.79
N SER A 534 22.28 25.11 4.85
CA SER A 534 22.39 25.94 6.07
C SER A 534 21.73 25.25 7.25
N THR A 535 22.42 25.17 8.40
CA THR A 535 21.88 24.58 9.65
C THR A 535 21.03 25.56 10.46
N ILE A 536 20.67 26.71 9.90
CA ILE A 536 19.89 27.74 10.60
C ILE A 536 18.44 27.27 10.71
N GLN A 537 18.05 26.88 11.92
CA GLN A 537 16.66 26.56 12.24
C GLN A 537 15.84 27.83 12.46
N ILE A 538 14.66 27.90 11.83
CA ILE A 538 13.68 28.96 12.08
C ILE A 538 12.90 28.61 13.34
N THR A 539 12.88 29.50 14.33
CA THR A 539 12.16 29.28 15.60
C THR A 539 11.10 30.35 15.89
N GLY A 540 10.92 31.31 14.98
CA GLY A 540 10.06 32.47 15.17
C GLY A 540 8.98 32.57 14.11
N GLN A 541 7.83 33.10 14.49
CA GLN A 541 6.72 33.39 13.57
C GLN A 541 6.94 34.73 12.84
N ALA A 542 6.42 34.85 11.62
CA ALA A 542 6.40 36.13 10.91
C ALA A 542 5.39 37.10 11.56
N ALA A 543 5.77 38.38 11.64
CA ALA A 543 4.85 39.42 12.10
C ALA A 543 3.83 39.74 10.99
N MET A 544 2.54 39.56 11.27
CA MET A 544 1.46 39.83 10.31
C MET A 544 1.21 41.34 10.20
N ILE A 545 1.48 41.96 9.05
CA ILE A 545 1.41 43.43 8.88
C ILE A 545 0.08 43.85 8.25
N TYR A 546 -0.26 43.26 7.10
CA TYR A 546 -1.50 43.61 6.39
C TYR A 546 -2.03 42.42 5.57
N PRO A 547 -3.35 42.19 5.53
CA PRO A 547 -4.38 42.87 6.31
C PRO A 547 -4.32 42.50 7.81
N PRO A 548 -4.47 43.47 8.74
CA PRO A 548 -4.55 43.17 10.17
C PRO A 548 -5.91 42.57 10.54
N MET A 549 -6.01 42.07 11.77
CA MET A 549 -7.24 41.46 12.30
C MET A 549 -8.45 42.40 12.17
N ASN A 550 -9.55 41.87 11.64
CA ASN A 550 -10.81 42.54 11.35
C ASN A 550 -10.70 43.70 10.36
N ALA A 551 -9.67 43.74 9.51
CA ALA A 551 -9.58 44.73 8.44
C ALA A 551 -10.66 44.50 7.38
N VAL A 552 -11.13 45.60 6.77
CA VAL A 552 -11.91 45.57 5.53
C VAL A 552 -11.01 46.08 4.41
N THR A 553 -10.90 45.31 3.33
CA THR A 553 -9.95 45.59 2.25
C THR A 553 -10.60 45.48 0.88
N PRO A 554 -10.11 46.21 -0.15
CA PRO A 554 -10.51 45.96 -1.52
C PRO A 554 -10.31 44.48 -1.89
N ASN A 555 -11.09 43.99 -2.86
CA ASN A 555 -10.97 42.60 -3.33
C ASN A 555 -9.58 42.25 -3.90
N THR A 556 -8.79 43.24 -4.32
CA THR A 556 -7.34 43.07 -4.56
C THR A 556 -6.59 43.35 -3.26
N VAL A 557 -6.11 42.28 -2.62
CA VAL A 557 -5.47 42.33 -1.31
C VAL A 557 -3.95 42.25 -1.46
N ASN A 558 -3.24 43.18 -0.82
CA ASN A 558 -1.78 43.22 -0.80
C ASN A 558 -1.26 42.70 0.54
N PHE A 559 -1.06 41.40 0.66
CA PHE A 559 -0.53 40.77 1.86
C PHE A 559 0.90 41.24 2.15
N SER A 560 1.21 41.51 3.41
CA SER A 560 2.57 41.84 3.85
C SER A 560 2.85 41.35 5.27
N TRP A 561 4.09 40.91 5.49
CA TRP A 561 4.55 40.37 6.76
C TRP A 561 6.01 40.77 7.04
N GLY A 562 6.44 40.60 8.29
CA GLY A 562 7.81 40.86 8.71
C GLY A 562 8.77 39.77 8.24
N ALA A 563 9.97 40.18 7.81
CA ALA A 563 11.05 39.24 7.54
C ALA A 563 11.44 38.47 8.81
N VAL A 564 11.79 37.19 8.65
CA VAL A 564 12.18 36.28 9.72
C VAL A 564 13.63 35.86 9.47
N SER A 565 14.47 35.92 10.50
CA SER A 565 15.88 35.54 10.38
C SER A 565 16.00 34.07 9.95
N GLY A 566 16.81 33.80 8.94
CA GLY A 566 17.02 32.45 8.40
C GLY A 566 15.97 31.98 7.38
N ALA A 567 14.88 32.72 7.16
CA ALA A 567 13.87 32.38 6.15
C ALA A 567 14.33 32.81 4.74
N THR A 568 14.17 31.93 3.76
CA THR A 568 14.45 32.17 2.33
C THR A 568 13.18 32.23 1.49
N SER A 569 12.07 31.69 2.01
CA SER A 569 10.75 31.77 1.39
C SER A 569 9.65 31.75 2.45
N TYR A 570 8.41 31.97 2.02
CA TYR A 570 7.23 32.05 2.86
C TYR A 570 6.06 31.35 2.18
N HIS A 571 5.38 30.48 2.93
CA HIS A 571 4.10 29.90 2.55
C HIS A 571 2.96 30.79 3.06
N LEU A 572 2.23 31.38 2.12
CA LEU A 572 1.02 32.17 2.35
C LEU A 572 -0.20 31.31 2.04
N TYR A 573 -0.99 31.06 3.09
CA TYR A 573 -2.24 30.32 2.98
C TYR A 573 -3.42 31.21 3.36
N VAL A 574 -4.36 31.38 2.43
CA VAL A 574 -5.59 32.17 2.57
C VAL A 574 -6.78 31.26 2.38
N TYR A 575 -7.75 31.29 3.30
CA TYR A 575 -8.94 30.43 3.23
C TYR A 575 -10.18 31.17 3.72
N GLU A 576 -11.31 30.89 3.09
CA GLU A 576 -12.61 31.46 3.47
C GLU A 576 -13.04 30.97 4.85
N VAL A 577 -13.67 31.85 5.64
CA VAL A 577 -14.19 31.54 6.97
C VAL A 577 -15.67 31.86 7.12
N ASP A 578 -16.36 31.05 7.93
CA ASP A 578 -17.75 31.26 8.28
C ASP A 578 -17.95 32.47 9.23
N ALA A 579 -19.20 32.71 9.64
CA ALA A 579 -19.54 33.80 10.57
C ALA A 579 -18.83 33.66 11.94
N LEU A 580 -18.46 32.45 12.33
CA LEU A 580 -17.80 32.12 13.60
C LEU A 580 -16.26 32.14 13.50
N GLY A 581 -15.72 32.32 12.30
CA GLY A 581 -14.27 32.31 12.05
C GLY A 581 -13.68 30.92 11.81
N ASN A 582 -14.52 29.89 11.63
CA ASN A 582 -14.06 28.55 11.25
C ASN A 582 -13.86 28.47 9.73
N PRO A 583 -12.98 27.60 9.21
CA PRO A 583 -12.88 27.34 7.78
C PRO A 583 -14.25 27.00 7.18
N ALA A 584 -14.62 27.71 6.11
CA ALA A 584 -15.90 27.49 5.44
C ALA A 584 -15.91 26.15 4.71
N PHE A 585 -17.03 25.42 4.79
CA PHE A 585 -17.19 24.16 4.07
C PHE A 585 -17.24 24.42 2.56
N ASN A 586 -16.30 23.82 1.79
CA ASN A 586 -16.06 24.12 0.38
C ASN A 586 -15.75 25.60 0.09
N GLY A 587 -15.17 26.31 1.06
CA GLY A 587 -14.75 27.68 0.91
C GLY A 587 -13.59 27.85 -0.06
N GLU A 588 -13.43 29.05 -0.61
CA GLU A 588 -12.30 29.37 -1.47
C GLU A 588 -10.97 29.32 -0.69
N THR A 589 -9.94 28.74 -1.30
CA THR A 589 -8.59 28.68 -0.76
C THR A 589 -7.58 29.15 -1.79
N TYR A 590 -6.51 29.77 -1.29
CA TYR A 590 -5.40 30.23 -2.10
C TYR A 590 -4.11 29.91 -1.37
N ASP A 591 -3.21 29.22 -2.07
CA ASP A 591 -1.99 28.64 -1.50
C ASP A 591 -0.79 29.04 -2.37
N PHE A 592 0.18 29.74 -1.77
CA PHE A 592 1.29 30.34 -2.50
C PHE A 592 2.61 30.21 -1.75
N ILE A 593 3.70 30.13 -2.51
CA ILE A 593 5.06 30.34 -2.03
C ILE A 593 5.58 31.68 -2.57
N SER A 594 6.13 32.52 -1.69
CA SER A 594 6.78 33.77 -2.05
C SER A 594 8.19 33.85 -1.45
N THR A 595 9.15 34.35 -2.22
CA THR A 595 10.49 34.72 -1.73
C THR A 595 10.55 36.16 -1.23
N ALA A 596 9.48 36.94 -1.46
CA ALA A 596 9.32 38.29 -0.93
C ALA A 596 8.52 38.28 0.37
N THR A 597 8.52 39.41 1.09
CA THR A 597 7.70 39.60 2.31
C THR A 597 6.35 40.26 2.02
N ASN A 598 5.91 40.19 0.76
CA ASN A 598 4.63 40.68 0.30
C ASN A 598 4.12 39.83 -0.87
N PHE A 599 2.80 39.82 -1.06
CA PHE A 599 2.13 39.13 -2.16
C PHE A 599 0.77 39.78 -2.45
N SER A 600 0.43 39.95 -3.73
CA SER A 600 -0.85 40.53 -4.14
C SER A 600 -1.75 39.45 -4.74
N ALA A 601 -2.96 39.32 -4.23
CA ALA A 601 -3.96 38.38 -4.75
C ALA A 601 -5.33 39.06 -4.92
N SER A 602 -6.07 38.62 -5.93
CA SER A 602 -7.47 39.01 -6.14
C SER A 602 -8.37 37.94 -5.53
N LEU A 603 -9.15 38.33 -4.53
CA LEU A 603 -10.09 37.47 -3.81
C LEU A 603 -11.54 37.81 -4.19
N SER A 604 -12.47 36.92 -3.86
CA SER A 604 -13.90 37.21 -4.04
C SER A 604 -14.33 38.38 -3.13
N PRO A 605 -15.15 39.32 -3.63
CA PRO A 605 -15.64 40.45 -2.85
C PRO A 605 -16.74 40.05 -1.86
N LEU A 606 -16.90 40.81 -0.78
CA LEU A 606 -17.92 40.58 0.26
C LEU A 606 -17.77 39.23 0.97
N THR A 607 -16.53 38.75 1.08
CA THR A 607 -16.19 37.45 1.65
C THR A 607 -15.25 37.63 2.84
N ARG A 608 -15.40 36.77 3.86
CA ARG A 608 -14.52 36.73 5.03
C ARG A 608 -13.43 35.71 4.81
N TYR A 609 -12.18 36.10 5.01
CA TYR A 609 -11.02 35.22 4.88
C TYR A 609 -10.19 35.23 6.14
N ALA A 610 -9.48 34.13 6.38
CA ALA A 610 -8.34 34.08 7.27
C ALA A 610 -7.07 33.85 6.46
N TRP A 611 -5.94 34.40 6.93
CA TRP A 611 -4.64 34.14 6.32
C TRP A 611 -3.57 33.83 7.36
N THR A 612 -2.61 33.00 6.95
CA THR A 612 -1.43 32.60 7.74
C THR A 612 -0.16 32.67 6.91
N ILE A 613 0.97 32.89 7.59
CA ILE A 613 2.31 32.85 7.01
C ILE A 613 3.15 31.82 7.74
N THR A 614 3.78 30.93 7.00
CA THR A 614 4.83 30.03 7.51
C THR A 614 6.17 30.43 6.89
N PRO A 615 7.15 30.93 7.66
CA PRO A 615 8.51 31.15 7.18
C PRO A 615 9.20 29.81 6.91
N LEU A 616 9.88 29.70 5.77
CA LEU A 616 10.52 28.47 5.31
C LEU A 616 11.98 28.73 4.91
N ASN A 617 12.80 27.69 5.04
CA ASN A 617 14.08 27.58 4.36
C ASN A 617 14.33 26.12 3.95
N ASP A 618 15.53 25.85 3.44
CA ASP A 618 15.95 24.56 2.90
C ASP A 618 15.65 23.39 3.86
N ILE A 619 15.75 23.58 5.18
CA ILE A 619 15.59 22.53 6.21
C ILE A 619 14.46 22.79 7.23
N SER A 620 13.98 24.02 7.36
CA SER A 620 12.92 24.41 8.30
C SER A 620 11.58 24.48 7.59
N PHE A 621 10.90 23.33 7.53
CA PHE A 621 9.56 23.17 6.97
C PHE A 621 8.64 22.24 7.79
N CYS A 622 9.18 21.52 8.79
CA CYS A 622 8.43 20.53 9.57
C CYS A 622 7.85 21.03 10.90
N ASP A 623 8.28 22.20 11.40
CA ASP A 623 7.82 22.69 12.70
C ASP A 623 6.51 23.48 12.53
N PRO A 624 5.35 22.95 12.97
CA PRO A 624 4.09 23.67 12.83
C PRO A 624 4.02 24.93 13.71
N THR A 625 4.90 25.08 14.71
CA THR A 625 4.87 26.21 15.65
C THR A 625 5.37 27.52 15.04
N ILE A 626 6.12 27.46 13.93
CA ILE A 626 6.62 28.65 13.23
C ILE A 626 5.56 29.32 12.35
N ARG A 627 4.43 28.64 12.10
CA ARG A 627 3.28 29.23 11.41
C ARG A 627 2.65 30.33 12.28
N SER A 628 2.37 31.48 11.67
CA SER A 628 1.69 32.59 12.35
C SER A 628 0.29 32.21 12.82
N THR A 629 -0.19 32.89 13.86
CA THR A 629 -1.61 32.84 14.21
C THR A 629 -2.48 33.35 13.04
N PRO A 630 -3.62 32.73 12.74
CA PRO A 630 -4.52 33.20 11.69
C PRO A 630 -5.01 34.62 11.94
N VAL A 631 -5.04 35.43 10.89
CA VAL A 631 -5.61 36.77 10.91
C VAL A 631 -6.84 36.81 10.03
N ILE A 632 -7.99 37.16 10.61
CA ILE A 632 -9.27 37.25 9.91
C ILE A 632 -9.48 38.66 9.37
N PHE A 633 -9.96 38.79 8.14
CA PHE A 633 -10.30 40.05 7.49
C PHE A 633 -11.46 39.85 6.51
N GLU A 634 -12.00 40.95 5.98
CA GLU A 634 -13.12 40.93 5.04
C GLU A 634 -12.75 41.69 3.76
N THR A 635 -13.22 41.19 2.62
CA THR A 635 -13.12 41.90 1.34
C THR A 635 -14.38 42.71 1.12
N GLU A 636 -14.24 43.92 0.58
CA GLU A 636 -15.36 44.73 0.15
C GLU A 636 -15.60 44.60 -1.35
N ALA A 637 -16.85 44.82 -1.78
CA ALA A 637 -17.13 45.07 -3.17
C ALA A 637 -16.40 46.36 -3.57
N VAL A 638 -15.48 46.27 -4.54
CA VAL A 638 -14.95 47.46 -5.19
C VAL A 638 -16.08 48.06 -6.03
N GLY A 639 -16.92 48.86 -5.39
CA GLY A 639 -17.52 49.98 -6.08
C GLY A 639 -16.36 50.81 -6.58
N VAL A 640 -16.35 51.12 -7.89
CA VAL A 640 -15.43 52.11 -8.49
C VAL A 640 -15.21 53.20 -7.45
N ILE A 641 -13.98 53.30 -6.94
CA ILE A 641 -13.61 54.23 -5.89
C ILE A 641 -14.18 55.58 -6.32
N SER A 642 -15.28 56.01 -5.70
CA SER A 642 -15.59 57.42 -5.64
C SER A 642 -14.52 57.95 -4.69
N LEU A 643 -13.36 58.25 -5.29
CA LEU A 643 -12.46 59.30 -4.81
C LEU A 643 -13.40 60.38 -4.30
N ASN A 644 -13.25 60.77 -3.05
CA ASN A 644 -14.15 61.66 -2.35
C ASN A 644 -14.41 62.88 -3.24
N ASN A 645 -15.46 62.80 -4.06
CA ASN A 645 -15.60 63.64 -5.23
C ASN A 645 -16.51 64.75 -4.75
N ASP A 646 -15.88 65.89 -4.56
CA ASP A 646 -16.45 67.21 -4.53
C ASP A 646 -17.44 67.51 -5.67
N LEU A 647 -17.41 66.69 -6.71
CA LEU A 647 -18.28 66.69 -7.87
C LEU A 647 -19.23 65.49 -7.83
N GLU A 648 -20.54 65.76 -7.80
CA GLU A 648 -21.60 64.74 -7.86
C GLU A 648 -21.69 64.09 -9.25
N MET A 649 -21.29 64.82 -10.29
CA MET A 649 -21.46 64.40 -11.68
C MET A 649 -20.46 65.09 -12.60
N ILE A 650 -19.93 64.35 -13.57
CA ILE A 650 -19.17 64.87 -14.71
C ILE A 650 -19.73 64.22 -15.97
N LYS A 651 -20.20 65.01 -16.93
CA LYS A 651 -20.65 64.55 -18.24
C LYS A 651 -19.98 65.34 -19.35
N MET A 652 -19.66 64.66 -20.45
CA MET A 652 -19.17 65.30 -21.67
C MET A 652 -20.01 64.90 -22.86
N TYR A 653 -20.51 65.87 -23.61
CA TYR A 653 -21.32 65.61 -24.80
C TYR A 653 -21.20 66.73 -25.86
N PRO A 654 -21.23 66.38 -27.16
CA PRO A 654 -21.18 65.02 -27.68
C PRO A 654 -19.80 64.37 -27.42
N ASN A 655 -19.79 63.08 -27.14
CA ASN A 655 -18.59 62.27 -26.97
C ASN A 655 -18.95 60.82 -27.36
N PRO A 656 -18.55 60.33 -28.55
CA PRO A 656 -17.54 60.88 -29.44
C PRO A 656 -17.94 62.23 -30.08
N THR A 657 -16.98 63.08 -30.41
CA THR A 657 -17.21 64.37 -31.09
C THR A 657 -16.50 64.39 -32.45
N GLY A 658 -17.10 65.01 -33.47
CA GLY A 658 -16.45 65.20 -34.76
C GLY A 658 -15.42 66.33 -34.75
N LYS A 659 -14.52 66.37 -35.73
CA LYS A 659 -13.56 67.48 -35.87
C LYS A 659 -14.27 68.84 -35.88
N HIS A 660 -13.73 69.79 -35.11
CA HIS A 660 -14.23 71.17 -34.97
C HIS A 660 -15.58 71.36 -34.25
N GLN A 661 -16.12 70.32 -33.61
CA GLN A 661 -17.31 70.45 -32.76
C GLN A 661 -16.93 70.68 -31.29
N ALA A 662 -17.42 71.79 -30.71
CA ALA A 662 -17.20 72.09 -29.29
C ALA A 662 -17.87 71.04 -28.40
N VAL A 663 -17.14 70.58 -27.39
CA VAL A 663 -17.63 69.60 -26.40
C VAL A 663 -18.13 70.33 -25.18
N THR A 664 -19.31 69.96 -24.70
CA THR A 664 -19.88 70.49 -23.47
C THR A 664 -19.46 69.61 -22.31
N LEU A 665 -18.76 70.18 -21.33
CA LEU A 665 -18.43 69.58 -20.05
C LEU A 665 -19.44 70.08 -19.00
N GLU A 666 -20.32 69.21 -18.55
CA GLU A 666 -21.26 69.46 -17.46
C GLU A 666 -20.70 68.89 -16.15
N LEU A 667 -20.58 69.74 -15.13
CA LEU A 667 -20.06 69.41 -13.81
C LEU A 667 -21.13 69.74 -12.76
N ARG A 668 -21.41 68.83 -11.84
CA ARG A 668 -22.25 69.14 -10.67
C ARG A 668 -21.41 69.22 -9.42
N ALA A 669 -21.26 70.40 -8.82
CA ALA A 669 -20.47 70.60 -7.61
C ALA A 669 -21.35 70.63 -6.35
N LYS A 670 -20.88 70.06 -5.24
CA LYS A 670 -21.58 70.06 -3.94
C LYS A 670 -21.59 71.43 -3.24
N GLU A 671 -20.61 72.25 -3.56
CA GLU A 671 -20.34 73.57 -2.99
C GLU A 671 -19.54 74.44 -3.98
N GLN A 672 -19.38 75.73 -3.69
CA GLN A 672 -18.59 76.64 -4.52
C GLN A 672 -17.11 76.34 -4.36
N LYS A 673 -16.39 76.10 -5.47
CA LYS A 673 -14.96 75.76 -5.44
C LYS A 673 -14.24 76.08 -6.74
N GLU A 674 -12.93 76.31 -6.64
CA GLU A 674 -12.04 76.48 -7.78
C GLU A 674 -11.55 75.12 -8.29
N VAL A 675 -11.61 74.90 -9.62
CA VAL A 675 -11.14 73.68 -10.27
C VAL A 675 -10.22 74.02 -11.45
N GLN A 676 -9.28 73.12 -11.72
CA GLN A 676 -8.41 73.19 -12.89
C GLN A 676 -8.72 72.05 -13.87
N ILE A 677 -8.99 72.38 -15.12
CA ILE A 677 -9.25 71.44 -16.21
C ILE A 677 -8.01 71.33 -17.09
N LEU A 678 -7.59 70.08 -17.33
CA LEU A 678 -6.47 69.70 -18.17
C LEU A 678 -6.97 68.75 -19.26
N VAL A 679 -6.42 68.83 -20.46
CA VAL A 679 -6.65 67.83 -21.52
C VAL A 679 -5.32 67.18 -21.84
N LEU A 680 -5.26 65.86 -21.66
CA LEU A 680 -4.06 65.05 -21.83
C LEU A 680 -4.21 64.11 -23.04
N ASN A 681 -3.12 63.84 -23.76
CA ASN A 681 -3.08 62.74 -24.73
C ASN A 681 -2.86 61.39 -24.03
N SER A 682 -2.79 60.30 -24.81
CA SER A 682 -2.52 58.94 -24.31
C SER A 682 -1.13 58.77 -23.65
N LEU A 683 -0.21 59.71 -23.87
CA LEU A 683 1.11 59.75 -23.22
C LEU A 683 1.12 60.60 -21.95
N GLY A 684 -0.03 61.12 -21.50
CA GLY A 684 -0.16 61.96 -20.31
C GLY A 684 0.32 63.40 -20.48
N GLN A 685 0.62 63.83 -21.70
CA GLN A 685 1.08 65.19 -21.99
C GLN A 685 -0.11 66.13 -22.16
N THR A 686 -0.02 67.32 -21.55
CA THR A 686 -1.02 68.38 -21.70
C THR A 686 -1.03 68.91 -23.13
N VAL A 687 -2.16 68.74 -23.82
CA VAL A 687 -2.34 69.13 -25.23
C VAL A 687 -3.13 70.43 -25.42
N MET A 688 -3.66 70.99 -24.34
CA MET A 688 -4.33 72.29 -24.32
C MET A 688 -3.92 73.10 -23.09
N PRO A 689 -3.90 74.44 -23.14
CA PRO A 689 -3.69 75.26 -21.95
C PRO A 689 -4.68 74.88 -20.84
N SER A 690 -4.18 74.76 -19.60
CA SER A 690 -5.02 74.48 -18.44
C SER A 690 -6.05 75.59 -18.24
N GLN A 691 -7.30 75.24 -18.04
CA GLN A 691 -8.38 76.19 -17.75
C GLN A 691 -8.70 76.16 -16.25
N THR A 692 -8.82 77.33 -15.63
CA THR A 692 -9.23 77.45 -14.22
C THR A 692 -10.65 78.01 -14.17
N LEU A 693 -11.53 77.37 -13.41
CA LEU A 693 -12.94 77.75 -13.28
C LEU A 693 -13.37 77.77 -11.82
N GLU A 694 -14.21 78.72 -11.47
CA GLU A 694 -14.89 78.75 -10.19
C GLU A 694 -16.30 78.14 -10.37
N LEU A 695 -16.48 76.93 -9.86
CA LEU A 695 -17.76 76.22 -9.90
C LEU A 695 -18.69 76.77 -8.82
N GLN A 696 -19.96 76.98 -9.18
CA GLN A 696 -21.05 77.24 -8.25
C GLN A 696 -21.63 75.93 -7.73
N LYS A 697 -22.26 75.95 -6.55
CA LYS A 697 -23.01 74.79 -6.05
C LYS A 697 -24.14 74.43 -7.04
N GLY A 698 -24.23 73.15 -7.42
CA GLY A 698 -25.16 72.67 -8.44
C GLY A 698 -24.49 72.48 -9.81
N VAL A 699 -25.25 72.60 -10.89
CA VAL A 699 -24.80 72.30 -12.26
C VAL A 699 -24.06 73.48 -12.86
N ASN A 700 -22.87 73.21 -13.40
CA ASN A 700 -22.00 74.14 -14.12
C ASN A 700 -21.73 73.58 -15.52
N VAL A 701 -21.68 74.43 -16.52
CA VAL A 701 -21.47 74.02 -17.91
C VAL A 701 -20.31 74.80 -18.50
N GLN A 702 -19.29 74.08 -18.96
CA GLN A 702 -18.13 74.64 -19.65
C GLN A 702 -18.06 74.10 -21.08
N LYS A 703 -17.73 74.95 -22.05
CA LYS A 703 -17.45 74.51 -23.42
C LYS A 703 -15.94 74.34 -23.62
N LEU A 704 -15.53 73.16 -24.05
CA LEU A 704 -14.17 72.84 -24.44
C LEU A 704 -14.01 73.06 -25.96
N ASP A 705 -13.10 73.95 -26.35
CA ASP A 705 -12.76 74.18 -27.75
C ASP A 705 -11.75 73.13 -28.24
N THR A 706 -12.26 72.07 -28.84
CA THR A 706 -11.48 70.92 -29.31
C THR A 706 -10.91 71.11 -30.72
N LYS A 707 -11.04 72.30 -31.34
CA LYS A 707 -10.58 72.55 -32.73
C LYS A 707 -9.09 72.31 -32.95
N VAL A 708 -8.28 72.47 -31.91
CA VAL A 708 -6.83 72.30 -31.95
C VAL A 708 -6.38 70.84 -31.80
N LEU A 709 -7.31 69.93 -31.49
CA LEU A 709 -7.03 68.52 -31.25
C LEU A 709 -7.26 67.69 -32.51
N GLY A 710 -6.28 66.83 -32.84
CA GLY A 710 -6.43 65.84 -33.91
C GLY A 710 -7.38 64.71 -33.51
N ALA A 711 -7.77 63.87 -34.47
CA ALA A 711 -8.54 62.66 -34.16
C ALA A 711 -7.73 61.73 -33.24
N GLY A 712 -8.38 61.19 -32.21
CA GLY A 712 -7.72 60.39 -31.18
C GLY A 712 -8.44 60.36 -29.85
N LEU A 713 -7.86 59.60 -28.91
CA LEU A 713 -8.34 59.49 -27.53
C LEU A 713 -7.57 60.43 -26.61
N TYR A 714 -8.31 61.25 -25.86
CA TYR A 714 -7.80 62.20 -24.88
C TYR A 714 -8.43 61.94 -23.51
N MET A 715 -7.74 62.40 -22.46
CA MET A 715 -8.24 62.39 -21.09
C MET A 715 -8.47 63.82 -20.62
N VAL A 716 -9.71 64.17 -20.29
CA VAL A 716 -10.06 65.44 -19.63
C VAL A 716 -9.97 65.21 -18.13
N VAL A 717 -9.04 65.89 -17.48
CA VAL A 717 -8.72 65.75 -16.05
C VAL A 717 -9.15 67.02 -15.33
N ILE A 718 -9.97 66.88 -14.29
CA ILE A 718 -10.41 67.97 -13.41
C ILE A 718 -9.72 67.80 -12.06
N LYS A 719 -8.89 68.77 -11.67
CA LYS A 719 -8.20 68.82 -10.39
C LYS A 719 -8.92 69.79 -9.45
N THR A 720 -9.21 69.33 -8.24
CA THR A 720 -9.59 70.15 -7.09
C THR A 720 -8.44 70.17 -6.07
N LYS A 721 -8.60 70.83 -4.92
CA LYS A 721 -7.60 70.76 -3.84
C LYS A 721 -7.59 69.40 -3.15
N GLU A 722 -8.71 68.69 -3.21
CA GLU A 722 -9.03 67.47 -2.49
C GLU A 722 -8.79 66.21 -3.34
N GLY A 723 -8.78 66.33 -4.67
CA GLY A 723 -8.63 65.17 -5.54
C GLY A 723 -8.58 65.49 -7.03
N THR A 724 -8.53 64.43 -7.84
CA THR A 724 -8.52 64.51 -9.30
C THR A 724 -9.56 63.57 -9.88
N SER A 725 -10.45 64.08 -10.73
CA SER A 725 -11.40 63.28 -11.50
C SER A 725 -11.01 63.31 -12.98
N SER A 726 -11.37 62.28 -13.75
CA SER A 726 -11.05 62.26 -15.18
C SER A 726 -12.16 61.63 -16.03
N GLN A 727 -12.27 62.07 -17.28
CA GLN A 727 -13.21 61.56 -18.27
C GLN A 727 -12.52 61.38 -19.64
N LYS A 728 -12.90 60.33 -20.35
CA LYS A 728 -12.39 60.05 -21.71
C LYS A 728 -13.08 60.96 -22.72
N LEU A 729 -12.30 61.59 -23.61
CA LEU A 729 -12.79 62.35 -24.75
C LEU A 729 -12.29 61.71 -26.04
N MET A 730 -13.21 61.31 -26.93
CA MET A 730 -12.86 60.75 -28.23
C MET A 730 -13.21 61.75 -29.34
N ILE A 731 -12.21 62.05 -30.19
CA ILE A 731 -12.38 62.88 -31.39
C ILE A 731 -12.32 61.98 -32.61
N GLU A 732 -13.42 61.91 -33.34
CA GLU A 732 -13.54 61.17 -34.60
C GLU A 732 -13.19 62.06 -35.80
N ASN A 733 -12.85 61.42 -36.91
CA ASN A 733 -12.28 62.06 -38.10
C ASN A 733 -13.22 63.02 -38.83
#